data_AF-A0A847BX26-F1
#
_entry.id   AF-A0A847BX26-F1
#
_cell.length_a   1.000
_cell.length_b   1.000
_cell.length_c   1.000
_cell.angle_alpha   90.00
_cell.angle_beta   90.00
_cell.angle_gamma   90.00
#
_symmetry.space_group_name_H-M   'P 1'
#
loop_
_entity.id
_entity.type
_entity.pdbx_description
1 polymer ?
#
loop_
_entity_poly.entity_id
_entity_poly.type
_entity_poly.pdbx_seq_one_letter_code
_entity_poly.pdbx_strand_id
1 'polypeptide(L)'
;MILQSLELKNFGRFHRGRFVFEPGLNLLLGPNGAGKSTLMEGFPAAIFGVRKKDRFRHWGKEGDCQVAVEFSHKDGSVRITRDILSDEVLLHEKNDNGSSFCFEGRVSPCGRSSEREEYLDRISSYLGVAEEEIFRASLFYSQGSLEVAPRGELEGKIRKLLSGSAEVDYDQVLTSLLEDYFKVTRRNPWGKDKLQERELEKVRGKILEVDRRRQESRERIERLETLQERIAGLRSAIEKLQEEVEKGGRYLHWLRNRLAMAERENRLQEDHRRLQQEAAKVERLHREKEELEKSLGDLHLPEETAAMLHRMIPEIRELRRQSLVLEEQIDGVLGRLPIGQGTFWGKVFLLLLSLGGAGAMILRHRPDLLVPVAVTAGTVLSVVSLKGLMSCRRLAQQRHLIREQAQFLEEDLEDIRHRLREMERVLERMNLQHGESELEALRETLRRQSFCQQRLREIHGALAVLMDRPRLDKANETVAREIAILREQAGEGGAIPPPEELPVTEKKLTLLKKRLNDRELELTEHLREESFLLGELGDYQSLEDETEFLKEREKFLLEQKSVLALAYDLLSDAEKDFRRESLKKFSAEIGRWLALVTAGKYGQIRMEDGFRFLLKEKEGGWQPLDRFSRGTVDAVFFAIRLVLTRQLFGGRRLPLLLDDPMVNFDSQRLADTLRYLETTASQHQILLFSHNRGLLSLIDRDGWRVMALEE
;
A
#
# COMPACT_ATOMS: atom_id res chain seq x y z
N MET A 1 48.55 -70.49 29.51
CA MET A 1 49.31 -69.83 30.57
C MET A 1 49.65 -70.85 31.64
N ILE A 2 50.93 -71.02 31.96
CA ILE A 2 51.39 -71.82 33.11
C ILE A 2 52.29 -70.92 33.94
N LEU A 3 51.93 -70.71 35.21
CA LEU A 3 52.78 -70.03 36.18
C LEU A 3 54.02 -70.88 36.41
N GLN A 4 55.19 -70.27 36.25
CA GLN A 4 56.48 -70.92 36.45
C GLN A 4 57.08 -70.50 37.78
N SER A 5 57.06 -69.21 38.10
CA SER A 5 57.55 -68.74 39.39
C SER A 5 56.90 -67.45 39.88
N LEU A 6 56.93 -67.27 41.20
CA LEU A 6 56.58 -66.03 41.90
C LEU A 6 57.72 -65.68 42.85
N GLU A 7 58.27 -64.48 42.69
CA GLU A 7 59.31 -63.91 43.54
C GLU A 7 58.73 -62.73 44.33
N LEU A 8 58.91 -62.77 45.66
CA LEU A 8 58.44 -61.76 46.59
C LEU A 8 59.63 -61.17 47.34
N LYS A 9 59.78 -59.84 47.30
CA LYS A 9 60.79 -59.08 48.06
C LYS A 9 60.08 -58.01 48.89
N ASN A 10 60.21 -58.10 50.22
CA ASN A 10 59.56 -57.21 51.19
C ASN A 10 58.03 -57.05 51.00
N PHE A 11 57.35 -58.13 50.57
CA PHE A 11 55.92 -58.14 50.29
C PHE A 11 55.14 -58.95 51.34
N GLY A 12 54.31 -58.26 52.12
CA GLY A 12 53.52 -58.85 53.20
C GLY A 12 54.41 -59.57 54.24
N ARG A 13 54.21 -60.89 54.40
CA ARG A 13 54.99 -61.72 55.33
C ARG A 13 56.36 -62.16 54.80
N PHE A 14 56.64 -62.00 53.51
CA PHE A 14 57.88 -62.50 52.90
C PHE A 14 58.91 -61.38 52.73
N HIS A 15 60.07 -61.53 53.38
CA HIS A 15 61.23 -60.66 53.14
C HIS A 15 61.89 -60.99 51.79
N ARG A 16 62.14 -62.27 51.53
CA ARG A 16 62.58 -62.78 50.21
C ARG A 16 62.07 -64.21 50.05
N GLY A 17 61.23 -64.45 49.05
CA GLY A 17 60.72 -65.78 48.74
C GLY A 17 60.66 -66.01 47.25
N ARG A 18 61.09 -67.17 46.78
CA ARG A 18 60.93 -67.60 45.39
C ARG A 18 60.22 -68.94 45.37
N PHE A 19 59.06 -68.96 44.74
CA PHE A 19 58.19 -70.13 44.65
C PHE A 19 58.12 -70.56 43.21
N VAL A 20 58.38 -71.85 42.95
CA VAL A 20 58.39 -72.42 41.61
C VAL A 20 57.22 -73.39 41.50
N PHE A 21 56.47 -73.31 40.42
CA PHE A 21 55.27 -74.10 40.17
C PHE A 21 55.46 -74.99 38.95
N GLU A 22 54.80 -76.13 38.96
CA GLU A 22 54.77 -77.08 37.84
C GLU A 22 53.43 -77.04 37.09
N PRO A 23 53.39 -77.44 35.81
CA PRO A 23 52.14 -77.75 35.14
C PRO A 23 51.30 -78.76 35.96
N GLY A 24 49.97 -78.71 35.84
CA GLY A 24 49.08 -79.59 36.59
C GLY A 24 48.82 -79.10 38.02
N LEU A 25 48.87 -80.00 39.00
CA LEU A 25 48.44 -79.75 40.38
C LEU A 25 49.60 -79.39 41.30
N ASN A 26 49.47 -78.26 41.99
CA ASN A 26 50.41 -77.76 42.99
C ASN A 26 49.64 -77.61 44.31
N LEU A 27 50.03 -78.34 45.34
CA LEU A 27 49.47 -78.24 46.69
C LEU A 27 50.45 -77.48 47.58
N LEU A 28 50.02 -76.33 48.10
CA LEU A 28 50.75 -75.52 49.07
C LEU A 28 50.15 -75.72 50.47
N LEU A 29 50.87 -76.45 51.32
CA LEU A 29 50.47 -76.74 52.69
C LEU A 29 51.18 -75.83 53.68
N GLY A 30 50.42 -75.14 54.52
CA GLY A 30 50.98 -74.34 55.60
C GLY A 30 49.94 -74.03 56.69
N PRO A 31 50.36 -73.84 57.95
CA PRO A 31 49.46 -73.42 59.02
C PRO A 31 48.82 -72.05 58.70
N ASN A 32 47.73 -71.73 59.39
CA ASN A 32 47.11 -70.42 59.26
C ASN A 32 48.11 -69.34 59.67
N GLY A 33 48.39 -68.40 58.77
CA GLY A 33 49.44 -67.39 58.96
C GLY A 33 50.77 -67.69 58.28
N ALA A 34 51.02 -68.88 57.71
CA ALA A 34 52.27 -69.17 56.99
C ALA A 34 52.50 -68.35 55.69
N GLY A 35 51.66 -67.35 55.42
CA GLY A 35 51.79 -66.50 54.23
C GLY A 35 51.05 -66.99 52.99
N LYS A 36 50.21 -68.05 53.06
CA LYS A 36 49.39 -68.56 51.94
C LYS A 36 48.64 -67.46 51.19
N SER A 37 47.85 -66.66 51.89
CA SER A 37 47.10 -65.55 51.27
C SER A 37 48.01 -64.43 50.77
N THR A 38 49.18 -64.22 51.39
CA THR A 38 50.19 -63.27 50.86
C THR A 38 50.76 -63.78 49.52
N LEU A 39 51.00 -65.08 49.39
CA LEU A 39 51.47 -65.67 48.13
C LEU A 39 50.43 -65.51 47.03
N MET A 40 49.16 -65.81 47.33
CA MET A 40 48.08 -65.59 46.37
C MET A 40 47.99 -64.14 45.93
N GLU A 41 48.03 -63.19 46.87
CA GLU A 41 47.95 -61.76 46.56
C GLU A 41 49.14 -61.25 45.75
N GLY A 42 50.26 -61.97 45.75
CA GLY A 42 51.42 -61.66 44.91
C GLY A 42 51.10 -61.71 43.41
N PHE A 43 50.29 -62.65 42.94
CA PHE A 43 49.96 -62.76 41.51
C PHE A 43 49.21 -61.55 40.94
N PRO A 44 48.04 -61.13 41.48
CA PRO A 44 47.34 -59.96 41.00
C PRO A 44 48.14 -58.68 41.33
N ALA A 45 48.92 -58.66 42.42
CA ALA A 45 49.78 -57.53 42.74
C ALA A 45 50.87 -57.33 41.68
N ALA A 46 51.51 -58.38 41.16
CA ALA A 46 52.49 -58.26 40.08
C ALA A 46 51.87 -57.71 38.79
N ILE A 47 50.70 -58.23 38.42
CA ILE A 47 50.05 -57.91 37.13
C ILE A 47 49.35 -56.55 37.19
N PHE A 48 48.50 -56.30 38.20
CA PHE A 48 47.64 -55.10 38.25
C PHE A 48 48.09 -54.05 39.28
N GLY A 49 48.99 -54.41 40.19
CA GLY A 49 49.36 -53.58 41.34
C GLY A 49 48.36 -53.69 42.49
N VAL A 50 48.51 -52.85 43.52
CA VAL A 50 47.64 -52.86 44.71
C VAL A 50 47.15 -51.46 45.06
N ARG A 51 45.85 -51.32 45.32
CA ARG A 51 45.25 -50.04 45.70
C ARG A 51 45.63 -49.60 47.12
N LYS A 52 45.77 -50.53 48.06
CA LYS A 52 46.11 -50.28 49.48
C LYS A 52 47.54 -50.74 49.77
N LYS A 53 48.53 -49.91 49.41
CA LYS A 53 49.96 -50.24 49.49
C LYS A 53 50.43 -50.55 50.92
N ASP A 54 49.89 -49.86 51.92
CA ASP A 54 50.28 -50.03 53.33
C ASP A 54 50.02 -51.45 53.88
N ARG A 55 49.04 -52.16 53.33
CA ARG A 55 48.71 -53.54 53.75
C ARG A 55 49.82 -54.54 53.43
N PHE A 56 50.64 -54.25 52.41
CA PHE A 56 51.63 -55.18 51.88
C PHE A 56 53.07 -54.74 52.14
N ARG A 57 53.26 -53.62 52.86
CA ARG A 57 54.57 -53.24 53.39
C ARG A 57 54.98 -54.25 54.47
N HIS A 58 56.18 -54.81 54.33
CA HIS A 58 56.77 -55.63 55.37
C HIS A 58 56.95 -54.82 56.67
N TRP A 59 56.65 -55.42 57.82
CA TRP A 59 56.79 -54.73 59.10
C TRP A 59 58.25 -54.32 59.37
N GLY A 60 58.47 -53.04 59.66
CA GLY A 60 59.68 -52.53 60.30
C GLY A 60 60.89 -52.13 59.42
N LYS A 61 60.77 -52.04 58.08
CA LYS A 61 61.87 -51.56 57.21
C LYS A 61 61.39 -50.67 56.08
N GLU A 62 62.16 -49.61 55.79
CA GLU A 62 62.10 -48.85 54.53
C GLU A 62 62.91 -49.59 53.45
N GLY A 63 62.33 -49.82 52.26
CA GLY A 63 63.01 -50.46 51.13
C GLY A 63 62.04 -50.86 50.01
N ASP A 64 62.59 -51.22 48.85
CA ASP A 64 61.82 -51.64 47.67
C ASP A 64 60.88 -52.82 48.02
N CYS A 65 59.61 -52.69 47.66
CA CYS A 65 58.61 -53.76 47.75
C CYS A 65 58.34 -54.25 46.34
N GLN A 66 58.96 -55.38 45.99
CA GLN A 66 58.96 -55.88 44.62
C GLN A 66 58.30 -57.26 44.54
N VAL A 67 57.52 -57.44 43.49
CA VAL A 67 56.86 -58.69 43.17
C VAL A 67 57.17 -59.00 41.71
N ALA A 68 57.69 -60.20 41.43
CA ALA A 68 57.89 -60.67 40.07
C ALA A 68 57.15 -61.98 39.81
N VAL A 69 56.45 -62.06 38.70
CA VAL A 69 55.77 -63.28 38.23
C VAL A 69 56.32 -63.68 36.87
N GLU A 70 56.56 -64.97 36.71
CA GLU A 70 56.98 -65.56 35.45
C GLU A 70 55.98 -66.64 35.03
N PHE A 71 55.54 -66.57 33.79
CA PHE A 71 54.61 -67.54 33.22
C PHE A 71 54.89 -67.80 31.74
N SER A 72 54.57 -69.00 31.27
CA SER A 72 54.58 -69.32 29.84
C SER A 72 53.23 -69.06 29.20
N HIS A 73 53.24 -68.57 27.96
CA HIS A 73 52.09 -68.45 27.07
C HIS A 73 52.32 -69.34 25.82
N LYS A 74 51.38 -69.37 24.86
CA LYS A 74 51.36 -70.31 23.73
C LYS A 74 52.70 -70.43 22.97
N ASP A 75 53.45 -69.32 22.81
CA ASP A 75 54.65 -69.25 21.98
C ASP A 75 55.86 -68.56 22.68
N GLY A 76 55.92 -68.59 24.02
CA GLY A 76 57.01 -67.94 24.77
C GLY A 76 56.82 -67.85 26.29
N SER A 77 57.71 -67.11 26.96
CA SER A 77 57.64 -66.79 28.39
C SER A 77 57.56 -65.28 28.64
N VAL A 78 56.81 -64.91 29.68
CA VAL A 78 56.64 -63.52 30.12
C VAL A 78 57.07 -63.42 31.57
N ARG A 79 57.91 -62.43 31.87
CA ARG A 79 58.30 -62.03 33.21
C ARG A 79 57.84 -60.61 33.47
N ILE A 80 56.99 -60.44 34.48
CA ILE A 80 56.52 -59.14 34.94
C ILE A 80 57.15 -58.88 36.30
N THR A 81 57.91 -57.80 36.42
CA THR A 81 58.47 -57.32 37.68
C THR A 81 57.82 -55.98 38.00
N ARG A 82 57.30 -55.82 39.21
CA ARG A 82 56.64 -54.59 39.64
C ARG A 82 57.16 -54.15 40.99
N ASP A 83 57.47 -52.85 41.10
CA ASP A 83 57.60 -52.20 42.39
C ASP A 83 56.23 -51.69 42.85
N ILE A 84 55.79 -52.19 44.00
CA ILE A 84 54.46 -51.92 44.56
C ILE A 84 54.33 -50.48 45.06
N LEU A 85 55.43 -49.87 45.51
CA LEU A 85 55.41 -48.51 46.06
C LEU A 85 55.43 -47.47 44.96
N SER A 86 56.27 -47.63 43.93
CA SER A 86 56.36 -46.68 42.80
C SER A 86 55.36 -46.94 41.67
N ASP A 87 54.69 -48.10 41.65
CA ASP A 87 53.87 -48.60 40.53
C ASP A 87 54.66 -48.77 39.21
N GLU A 88 56.00 -48.84 39.28
CA GLU A 88 56.85 -49.11 38.13
C GLU A 88 56.76 -50.59 37.75
N VAL A 89 56.57 -50.84 36.46
CA VAL A 89 56.42 -52.17 35.90
C VAL A 89 57.43 -52.36 34.79
N LEU A 90 58.13 -53.49 34.85
CA LEU A 90 59.00 -54.00 33.82
C LEU A 90 58.44 -55.33 33.33
N LEU A 91 57.99 -55.38 32.09
CA LEU A 91 57.49 -56.59 31.43
C LEU A 91 58.46 -57.00 30.34
N HIS A 92 58.97 -58.22 30.44
CA HIS A 92 59.78 -58.86 29.40
C HIS A 92 59.04 -60.06 28.86
N GLU A 93 58.80 -60.07 27.56
CA GLU A 93 58.30 -61.22 26.81
C GLU A 93 59.42 -61.76 25.93
N LYS A 94 59.59 -63.08 25.96
CA LYS A 94 60.53 -63.82 25.13
C LYS A 94 59.76 -64.88 24.35
N ASN A 95 59.70 -64.72 23.04
CA ASN A 95 59.06 -65.68 22.16
C ASN A 95 60.03 -66.76 21.70
N ASP A 96 59.50 -67.94 21.39
CA ASP A 96 60.29 -69.09 20.92
C ASP A 96 60.96 -68.82 19.56
N ASN A 97 60.41 -67.88 18.78
CA ASN A 97 60.95 -67.41 17.49
C ASN A 97 62.14 -66.43 17.65
N GLY A 98 62.59 -66.16 18.88
CA GLY A 98 63.72 -65.28 19.18
C GLY A 98 63.39 -63.78 19.25
N SER A 99 62.13 -63.37 19.01
CA SER A 99 61.69 -61.99 19.26
C SER A 99 61.48 -61.76 20.75
N SER A 100 61.88 -60.58 21.24
CA SER A 100 61.64 -60.15 22.61
C SER A 100 60.94 -58.80 22.64
N PHE A 101 59.95 -58.66 23.50
CA PHE A 101 59.29 -57.38 23.77
C PHE A 101 59.61 -56.95 25.21
N CYS A 102 59.88 -55.66 25.40
CA CYS A 102 60.13 -55.07 26.69
C CYS A 102 59.25 -53.83 26.85
N PHE A 103 58.53 -53.75 27.98
CA PHE A 103 57.80 -52.57 28.40
C PHE A 103 58.32 -52.12 29.76
N GLU A 104 58.59 -50.83 29.90
CA GLU A 104 58.98 -50.18 31.14
C GLU A 104 58.16 -48.90 31.31
N GLY A 105 57.41 -48.78 32.41
CA GLY A 105 56.54 -47.63 32.63
C GLY A 105 55.83 -47.65 33.98
N ARG A 106 55.12 -46.57 34.30
CA ARG A 106 54.39 -46.44 35.57
C ARG A 106 52.92 -46.79 35.37
N VAL A 107 52.51 -47.94 35.90
CA VAL A 107 51.17 -48.52 35.71
C VAL A 107 50.40 -48.50 37.04
N SER A 108 49.86 -47.34 37.41
CA SER A 108 49.09 -47.23 38.65
C SER A 108 47.73 -47.95 38.54
N PRO A 109 47.29 -48.70 39.57
CA PRO A 109 46.02 -49.44 39.54
C PRO A 109 44.80 -48.56 39.21
N CYS A 110 44.79 -47.31 39.69
CA CYS A 110 43.72 -46.33 39.51
C CYS A 110 44.03 -45.26 38.44
N GLY A 111 45.13 -45.41 37.70
CA GLY A 111 45.57 -44.44 36.69
C GLY A 111 44.79 -44.52 35.37
N ARG A 112 44.99 -43.53 34.51
CA ARG A 112 44.47 -43.48 33.13
C ARG A 112 45.54 -43.03 32.12
N SER A 113 46.82 -43.31 32.41
CA SER A 113 47.93 -42.97 31.51
C SER A 113 47.88 -43.82 30.24
N SER A 114 48.41 -43.30 29.14
CA SER A 114 48.61 -44.05 27.89
C SER A 114 49.52 -45.27 28.09
N GLU A 115 50.56 -45.16 28.94
CA GLU A 115 51.42 -46.28 29.35
C GLU A 115 50.63 -47.42 30.00
N ARG A 116 49.60 -47.08 30.80
CA ARG A 116 48.73 -48.08 31.43
C ARG A 116 47.83 -48.75 30.41
N GLU A 117 47.32 -48.00 29.45
CA GLU A 117 46.47 -48.55 28.37
C GLU A 117 47.27 -49.54 27.52
N GLU A 118 48.47 -49.15 27.07
CA GLU A 118 49.37 -50.05 26.32
C GLU A 118 49.72 -51.32 27.11
N TYR A 119 50.06 -51.18 28.39
CA TYR A 119 50.33 -52.32 29.26
C TYR A 119 49.12 -53.24 29.40
N LEU A 120 47.93 -52.68 29.66
CA LEU A 120 46.72 -53.46 29.85
C LEU A 120 46.26 -54.14 28.56
N ASP A 121 46.45 -53.53 27.40
CA ASP A 121 46.21 -54.16 26.10
C ASP A 121 47.12 -55.39 25.90
N ARG A 122 48.40 -55.26 26.28
CA ARG A 122 49.33 -56.42 26.29
C ARG A 122 48.89 -57.50 27.26
N ILE A 123 48.51 -57.16 28.49
CA ILE A 123 47.98 -58.14 29.46
C ILE A 123 46.69 -58.80 28.96
N SER A 124 45.78 -58.04 28.32
CA SER A 124 44.57 -58.54 27.68
C SER A 124 44.91 -59.59 26.62
N SER A 125 45.98 -59.39 25.84
CA SER A 125 46.41 -60.36 24.84
C SER A 125 46.80 -61.71 25.45
N TYR A 126 47.39 -61.74 26.65
CA TYR A 126 47.78 -62.99 27.34
C TYR A 126 46.62 -63.62 28.12
N LEU A 127 45.91 -62.83 28.93
CA LEU A 127 44.91 -63.32 29.89
C LEU A 127 43.49 -63.34 29.31
N GLY A 128 43.21 -62.57 28.27
CA GLY A 128 41.87 -62.37 27.70
C GLY A 128 41.04 -61.32 28.45
N VAL A 129 41.49 -60.89 29.62
CA VAL A 129 40.89 -59.81 30.42
C VAL A 129 42.00 -58.95 31.01
N ALA A 130 41.82 -57.63 30.98
CA ALA A 130 42.75 -56.66 31.55
C ALA A 130 42.25 -56.03 32.86
N GLU A 131 41.16 -56.56 33.42
CA GLU A 131 40.57 -56.04 34.64
C GLU A 131 40.87 -56.94 35.84
N GLU A 132 41.46 -56.35 36.89
CA GLU A 132 41.80 -57.06 38.14
C GLU A 132 40.58 -57.74 38.77
N GLU A 133 39.41 -57.10 38.73
CA GLU A 133 38.19 -57.58 39.40
C GLU A 133 37.63 -58.85 38.73
N ILE A 134 37.58 -58.88 37.39
CA ILE A 134 37.20 -60.07 36.63
C ILE A 134 38.24 -61.18 36.83
N PHE A 135 39.53 -60.82 36.75
CA PHE A 135 40.62 -61.76 36.98
C PHE A 135 40.53 -62.43 38.35
N ARG A 136 40.27 -61.65 39.41
CA ARG A 136 40.07 -62.15 40.78
C ARG A 136 38.81 -63.00 40.90
N ALA A 137 37.68 -62.52 40.41
CA ALA A 137 36.41 -63.25 40.51
C ALA A 137 36.45 -64.61 39.80
N SER A 138 37.29 -64.74 38.76
CA SER A 138 37.34 -65.92 37.89
C SER A 138 38.45 -66.90 38.26
N LEU A 139 39.62 -66.44 38.71
CA LEU A 139 40.78 -67.31 38.95
C LEU A 139 41.08 -67.52 40.44
N PHE A 140 40.52 -66.71 41.34
CA PHE A 140 40.79 -66.77 42.78
C PHE A 140 39.57 -67.27 43.55
N TYR A 141 39.79 -68.32 44.34
CA TYR A 141 38.75 -68.99 45.12
C TYR A 141 39.20 -69.03 46.58
N SER A 142 38.94 -67.97 47.34
CA SER A 142 39.33 -67.89 48.76
C SER A 142 38.22 -68.33 49.71
N GLN A 143 38.62 -68.76 50.90
CA GLN A 143 37.75 -69.18 51.99
C GLN A 143 36.74 -68.09 52.39
N GLY A 144 35.44 -68.42 52.40
CA GLY A 144 34.37 -67.54 52.85
C GLY A 144 33.96 -66.41 51.88
N SER A 145 34.56 -66.35 50.69
CA SER A 145 34.21 -65.37 49.66
C SER A 145 33.94 -66.02 48.31
N LEU A 146 33.42 -67.27 48.31
CA LEU A 146 32.92 -67.95 47.11
C LEU A 146 31.67 -67.26 46.55
N GLU A 147 30.87 -66.63 47.41
CA GLU A 147 29.76 -65.78 46.99
C GLU A 147 30.26 -64.70 46.03
N VAL A 148 29.64 -64.63 44.85
CA VAL A 148 29.87 -63.54 43.91
C VAL A 148 29.19 -62.31 44.52
N ALA A 149 29.97 -61.44 45.16
CA ALA A 149 29.42 -60.26 45.82
C ALA A 149 28.60 -59.44 44.79
N PRO A 150 27.38 -58.97 45.15
CA PRO A 150 26.51 -58.19 44.26
C PRO A 150 26.97 -56.72 44.18
N ARG A 151 28.27 -56.49 43.99
CA ARG A 151 28.76 -55.18 43.57
C ARG A 151 28.50 -55.09 42.07
N GLY A 152 27.45 -54.35 41.71
CA GLY A 152 26.77 -54.39 40.40
C GLY A 152 27.62 -54.26 39.12
N GLU A 153 28.90 -53.90 39.22
CA GLU A 153 29.81 -53.91 38.07
C GLU A 153 30.13 -55.34 37.59
N LEU A 154 30.35 -56.29 38.49
CA LEU A 154 30.68 -57.67 38.12
C LEU A 154 29.45 -58.41 37.54
N GLU A 155 28.26 -58.11 38.09
CA GLU A 155 26.97 -58.61 37.60
C GLU A 155 26.73 -58.20 36.14
N GLY A 156 26.86 -56.90 35.86
CA GLY A 156 26.71 -56.35 34.51
C GLY A 156 27.73 -56.93 33.53
N LYS A 157 28.98 -57.13 33.96
CA LYS A 157 30.04 -57.69 33.11
C LYS A 157 29.89 -59.18 32.85
N ILE A 158 29.50 -59.98 33.85
CA ILE A 158 29.20 -61.40 33.63
C ILE A 158 27.97 -61.54 32.72
N ARG A 159 26.95 -60.69 32.87
CA ARG A 159 25.80 -60.65 31.96
C ARG A 159 26.22 -60.36 30.52
N LYS A 160 27.10 -59.38 30.32
CA LYS A 160 27.68 -59.02 29.02
C LYS A 160 28.53 -60.13 28.41
N LEU A 161 29.22 -60.91 29.24
CA LEU A 161 30.05 -62.04 28.79
C LEU A 161 29.21 -63.28 28.46
N LEU A 162 28.13 -63.53 29.19
CA LEU A 162 27.15 -64.57 28.89
C LEU A 162 26.31 -64.27 27.63
N SER A 163 26.25 -63.01 27.18
CA SER A 163 25.65 -62.61 25.91
C SER A 163 26.57 -62.74 24.69
N GLY A 164 27.77 -63.33 24.83
CA GLY A 164 28.45 -64.00 23.72
C GLY A 164 29.50 -63.21 22.94
N SER A 165 29.83 -61.98 23.33
CA SER A 165 30.90 -61.22 22.68
C SER A 165 31.72 -60.44 23.72
N ALA A 166 32.95 -60.89 23.95
CA ALA A 166 33.95 -60.09 24.65
C ALA A 166 34.33 -58.81 23.85
N GLU A 167 33.97 -58.74 22.56
CA GLU A 167 34.42 -57.69 21.63
C GLU A 167 33.36 -56.64 21.27
N VAL A 168 32.05 -56.92 21.35
CA VAL A 168 30.98 -55.99 20.93
C VAL A 168 29.85 -55.96 21.95
N ASP A 169 29.44 -54.77 22.38
CA ASP A 169 28.36 -54.55 23.32
C ASP A 169 27.04 -54.34 22.57
N TYR A 170 26.20 -55.38 22.48
CA TYR A 170 24.92 -55.31 21.77
C TYR A 170 23.97 -54.26 22.36
N ASP A 171 24.03 -54.03 23.68
CA ASP A 171 23.21 -53.00 24.33
C ASP A 171 23.62 -51.60 23.82
N GLN A 172 24.92 -51.37 23.55
CA GLN A 172 25.39 -50.11 22.95
C GLN A 172 24.93 -49.97 21.50
N VAL A 173 24.97 -51.04 20.70
CA VAL A 173 24.52 -51.01 19.30
C VAL A 173 23.01 -50.74 19.22
N LEU A 174 22.21 -51.42 20.06
CA LEU A 174 20.77 -51.18 20.16
C LEU A 174 20.46 -49.75 20.61
N THR A 175 21.24 -49.21 21.56
CA THR A 175 21.10 -47.82 22.00
C THR A 175 21.41 -46.85 20.86
N SER A 176 22.49 -47.08 20.12
CA SER A 176 22.88 -46.27 18.95
C SER A 176 21.78 -46.27 17.87
N LEU A 177 21.23 -47.45 17.54
CA LEU A 177 20.12 -47.57 16.58
C LEU A 177 18.88 -46.81 17.04
N LEU A 178 18.54 -46.85 18.34
CA LEU A 178 17.44 -46.05 18.90
C LEU A 178 17.72 -44.55 18.82
N GLU A 179 18.94 -44.13 19.14
CA GLU A 179 19.34 -42.73 19.02
C GLU A 179 19.20 -42.22 17.58
N ASP A 180 19.70 -42.98 16.61
CA ASP A 180 19.57 -42.66 15.19
C ASP A 180 18.11 -42.65 14.73
N TYR A 181 17.29 -43.60 15.19
CA TYR A 181 15.86 -43.62 14.92
C TYR A 181 15.16 -42.37 15.48
N PHE A 182 15.51 -41.96 16.70
CA PHE A 182 14.97 -40.76 17.34
C PHE A 182 15.57 -39.45 16.81
N LYS A 183 16.61 -39.45 15.97
CA LYS A 183 16.99 -38.27 15.18
C LYS A 183 15.98 -38.02 14.06
N VAL A 184 15.38 -39.09 13.53
CA VAL A 184 14.43 -39.04 12.41
C VAL A 184 13.01 -38.69 12.86
N THR A 185 12.45 -39.39 13.85
CA THR A 185 11.05 -39.21 14.28
C THR A 185 10.89 -39.19 15.80
N ARG A 186 9.89 -38.47 16.30
CA ARG A 186 9.53 -38.50 17.73
C ARG A 186 8.71 -39.72 18.13
N ARG A 187 8.09 -40.43 17.17
CA ARG A 187 7.21 -41.58 17.43
C ARG A 187 7.99 -42.80 17.87
N ASN A 188 7.59 -43.42 18.98
CA ASN A 188 8.27 -44.55 19.58
C ASN A 188 7.39 -45.81 19.55
N PRO A 189 7.69 -46.79 18.66
CA PRO A 189 6.97 -48.06 18.63
C PRO A 189 7.15 -48.90 19.91
N TRP A 190 8.25 -48.71 20.63
CA TRP A 190 8.66 -49.54 21.78
C TRP A 190 8.30 -48.90 23.14
N GLY A 191 7.51 -47.83 23.15
CA GLY A 191 7.14 -47.15 24.40
C GLY A 191 6.43 -45.83 24.19
N LYS A 192 6.76 -44.84 25.02
CA LYS A 192 6.18 -43.50 24.92
C LYS A 192 6.92 -42.66 23.89
N ASP A 193 6.15 -41.91 23.11
CA ASP A 193 6.65 -40.93 22.15
C ASP A 193 7.52 -39.86 22.84
N LYS A 194 8.50 -39.35 22.10
CA LYS A 194 9.30 -38.20 22.53
C LYS A 194 8.46 -36.93 22.41
N LEU A 195 8.68 -36.01 23.36
CA LEU A 195 7.97 -34.72 23.40
C LEU A 195 8.39 -33.80 22.26
N GLN A 196 9.69 -33.75 21.96
CA GLN A 196 10.25 -32.84 20.95
C GLN A 196 10.09 -33.38 19.54
N GLU A 197 9.74 -32.50 18.62
CA GLU A 197 9.72 -32.79 17.19
C GLU A 197 11.12 -33.08 16.64
N ARG A 198 11.17 -34.06 15.74
CA ARG A 198 12.39 -34.50 15.06
C ARG A 198 12.34 -34.10 13.60
N GLU A 199 13.35 -34.51 12.85
CA GLU A 199 13.52 -34.03 11.48
C GLU A 199 12.29 -34.30 10.60
N LEU A 200 11.69 -35.50 10.69
CA LEU A 200 10.51 -35.86 9.91
C LEU A 200 9.30 -34.96 10.23
N GLU A 201 9.04 -34.68 11.51
CA GLU A 201 7.92 -33.80 11.90
C GLU A 201 8.17 -32.35 11.47
N LYS A 202 9.42 -31.87 11.55
CA LYS A 202 9.80 -30.53 11.08
C LYS A 202 9.66 -30.39 9.56
N VAL A 203 10.11 -31.37 8.80
CA VAL A 203 9.98 -31.39 7.33
C VAL A 203 8.50 -31.40 6.94
N ARG A 204 7.67 -32.22 7.60
CA ARG A 204 6.21 -32.20 7.40
C ARG A 204 5.57 -30.85 7.72
N GLY A 205 5.99 -30.21 8.80
CA GLY A 205 5.55 -28.85 9.14
C GLY A 205 5.89 -27.84 8.04
N LYS A 206 7.11 -27.89 7.51
CA LYS A 206 7.55 -27.05 6.39
C LYS A 206 6.78 -27.32 5.10
N ILE A 207 6.51 -28.60 4.77
CA ILE A 207 5.69 -28.95 3.61
C ILE A 207 4.31 -28.29 3.70
N LEU A 208 3.66 -28.35 4.86
CA LEU A 208 2.37 -27.70 5.07
C LEU A 208 2.44 -26.17 4.91
N GLU A 209 3.51 -25.55 5.40
CA GLU A 209 3.73 -24.10 5.26
C GLU A 209 3.93 -23.68 3.80
N VAL A 210 4.77 -24.41 3.07
CA VAL A 210 5.05 -24.17 1.65
C VAL A 210 3.80 -24.43 0.81
N ASP A 211 3.06 -25.51 1.09
CA ASP A 211 1.80 -25.81 0.39
C ASP A 211 0.76 -24.69 0.59
N ARG A 212 0.67 -24.11 1.79
CA ARG A 212 -0.17 -22.92 2.05
C ARG A 212 0.27 -21.73 1.21
N ARG A 213 1.57 -21.41 1.18
CA ARG A 213 2.11 -20.31 0.36
C ARG A 213 1.82 -20.53 -1.13
N ARG A 214 1.96 -21.77 -1.62
CA ARG A 214 1.63 -22.12 -3.01
C ARG A 214 0.16 -21.93 -3.32
N GLN A 215 -0.74 -22.31 -2.41
CA GLN A 215 -2.17 -22.06 -2.58
C GLN A 215 -2.47 -20.57 -2.69
N GLU A 216 -1.90 -19.75 -1.82
CA GLU A 216 -2.05 -18.29 -1.89
C GLU A 216 -1.50 -17.71 -3.21
N SER A 217 -0.35 -18.20 -3.69
CA SER A 217 0.19 -17.78 -4.99
C SER A 217 -0.70 -18.20 -6.16
N ARG A 218 -1.33 -19.38 -6.11
CA ARG A 218 -2.30 -19.79 -7.14
C ARG A 218 -3.52 -18.88 -7.16
N GLU A 219 -4.08 -18.55 -5.99
CA GLU A 219 -5.19 -17.59 -5.89
C GLU A 219 -4.79 -16.21 -6.45
N ARG A 220 -3.54 -15.78 -6.25
CA ARG A 220 -3.01 -14.55 -6.86
C ARG A 220 -2.89 -14.64 -8.37
N ILE A 221 -2.45 -15.77 -8.93
CA ILE A 221 -2.37 -15.99 -10.38
C ILE A 221 -3.77 -15.90 -10.99
N GLU A 222 -4.76 -16.57 -10.42
CA GLU A 222 -6.16 -16.48 -10.88
C GLU A 222 -6.68 -15.04 -10.83
N ARG A 223 -6.39 -14.29 -9.76
CA ARG A 223 -6.73 -12.86 -9.67
C ARG A 223 -6.03 -12.04 -10.75
N LEU A 224 -4.75 -12.29 -11.01
CA LEU A 224 -3.97 -11.60 -12.04
C LEU A 224 -4.59 -11.81 -13.43
N GLU A 225 -4.96 -13.04 -13.77
CA GLU A 225 -5.62 -13.36 -15.04
C GLU A 225 -6.92 -12.56 -15.20
N THR A 226 -7.79 -12.57 -14.18
CA THR A 226 -9.04 -11.79 -14.23
C THR A 226 -8.81 -10.29 -14.30
N LEU A 227 -7.75 -9.78 -13.68
CA LEU A 227 -7.37 -8.37 -13.70
C LEU A 227 -6.84 -7.97 -15.08
N GLN A 228 -6.03 -8.82 -15.71
CA GLN A 228 -5.51 -8.60 -17.07
C GLN A 228 -6.65 -8.55 -18.10
N GLU A 229 -7.65 -9.40 -17.98
CA GLU A 229 -8.87 -9.32 -18.81
C GLU A 229 -9.60 -7.99 -18.63
N ARG A 230 -9.74 -7.50 -17.39
CA ARG A 230 -10.36 -6.19 -17.09
C ARG A 230 -9.55 -5.03 -17.66
N ILE A 231 -8.22 -5.06 -17.50
CA ILE A 231 -7.32 -4.05 -18.06
C ILE A 231 -7.45 -3.99 -19.59
N ALA A 232 -7.49 -5.15 -20.26
CA ALA A 232 -7.69 -5.21 -21.70
C ALA A 232 -9.06 -4.62 -22.11
N GLY A 233 -10.12 -4.93 -21.37
CA GLY A 233 -11.45 -4.36 -21.59
C GLY A 233 -11.49 -2.83 -21.40
N LEU A 234 -10.85 -2.32 -20.35
CA LEU A 234 -10.76 -0.88 -20.08
C LEU A 234 -9.96 -0.13 -21.15
N ARG A 235 -8.82 -0.69 -21.59
CA ARG A 235 -8.04 -0.11 -22.70
C ARG A 235 -8.89 0.06 -23.96
N SER A 236 -9.65 -0.97 -24.34
CA SER A 236 -10.56 -0.88 -25.49
C SER A 236 -11.69 0.14 -25.30
N ALA A 237 -12.23 0.27 -24.08
CA ALA A 237 -13.26 1.26 -23.77
C ALA A 237 -12.72 2.70 -23.80
N ILE A 238 -11.51 2.92 -23.28
CA ILE A 238 -10.81 4.20 -23.30
C ILE A 238 -10.56 4.64 -24.74
N GLU A 239 -10.05 3.75 -25.60
CA GLU A 239 -9.80 4.03 -27.01
C GLU A 239 -11.08 4.52 -27.74
N LYS A 240 -12.21 3.82 -27.52
CA LYS A 240 -13.52 4.23 -28.06
C LYS A 240 -13.96 5.61 -27.55
N LEU A 241 -13.79 5.87 -26.25
CA LEU A 241 -14.14 7.16 -25.64
C LEU A 241 -13.23 8.29 -26.15
N GLN A 242 -11.94 8.03 -26.34
CA GLN A 242 -10.99 8.99 -26.92
C GLN A 242 -11.43 9.40 -28.32
N GLU A 243 -11.80 8.44 -29.17
CA GLU A 243 -12.36 8.75 -30.50
C GLU A 243 -13.63 9.60 -30.43
N GLU A 244 -14.55 9.31 -29.50
CA GLU A 244 -15.78 10.08 -29.32
C GLU A 244 -15.48 11.52 -28.86
N VAL A 245 -14.52 11.70 -27.95
CA VAL A 245 -14.08 13.02 -27.48
C VAL A 245 -13.43 13.81 -28.62
N GLU A 246 -12.61 13.18 -29.46
CA GLU A 246 -12.02 13.85 -30.63
C GLU A 246 -13.06 14.26 -31.66
N LYS A 247 -14.01 13.37 -31.98
CA LYS A 247 -15.14 13.67 -32.88
C LYS A 247 -15.98 14.83 -32.33
N GLY A 248 -16.31 14.78 -31.03
CA GLY A 248 -17.05 15.84 -30.34
C GLY A 248 -16.31 17.17 -30.28
N GLY A 249 -14.98 17.14 -30.08
CA GLY A 249 -14.12 18.33 -30.08
C GLY A 249 -14.06 19.02 -31.45
N ARG A 250 -13.89 18.23 -32.53
CA ARG A 250 -13.94 18.74 -33.91
C ARG A 250 -15.29 19.38 -34.22
N TYR A 251 -16.37 18.74 -33.82
CA TYR A 251 -17.73 19.27 -34.02
C TYR A 251 -17.97 20.58 -33.24
N LEU A 252 -17.55 20.65 -31.97
CA LEU A 252 -17.67 21.88 -31.18
C LEU A 252 -16.87 23.04 -31.78
N HIS A 253 -15.66 22.78 -32.28
CA HIS A 253 -14.85 23.80 -32.94
C HIS A 253 -15.53 24.32 -34.22
N TRP A 254 -16.03 23.40 -35.04
CA TRP A 254 -16.82 23.75 -36.22
C TRP A 254 -18.06 24.60 -35.86
N LEU A 255 -18.81 24.22 -34.82
CA LEU A 255 -20.00 24.92 -34.34
C LEU A 255 -19.68 26.34 -33.85
N ARG A 256 -18.62 26.50 -33.05
CA ARG A 256 -18.14 27.82 -32.57
C ARG A 256 -17.79 28.75 -33.74
N ASN A 257 -17.02 28.25 -34.69
CA ASN A 257 -16.62 29.04 -35.85
C ASN A 257 -17.86 29.42 -36.67
N ARG A 258 -18.80 28.49 -36.89
CA ARG A 258 -20.02 28.75 -37.67
C ARG A 258 -20.91 29.82 -37.03
N LEU A 259 -21.14 29.75 -35.72
CA LEU A 259 -21.92 30.74 -34.98
C LEU A 259 -21.23 32.10 -34.96
N ALA A 260 -19.92 32.16 -34.74
CA ALA A 260 -19.16 33.42 -34.76
C ALA A 260 -19.20 34.10 -36.14
N MET A 261 -19.13 33.33 -37.23
CA MET A 261 -19.29 33.87 -38.58
C MET A 261 -20.70 34.40 -38.82
N ALA A 262 -21.74 33.69 -38.36
CA ALA A 262 -23.12 34.15 -38.47
C ALA A 262 -23.39 35.43 -37.68
N GLU A 263 -22.87 35.54 -36.44
CA GLU A 263 -22.96 36.77 -35.65
C GLU A 263 -22.24 37.94 -36.32
N ARG A 264 -21.04 37.70 -36.87
CA ARG A 264 -20.28 38.73 -37.59
C ARG A 264 -21.01 39.17 -38.87
N GLU A 265 -21.58 38.24 -39.62
CA GLU A 265 -22.40 38.55 -40.79
C GLU A 265 -23.61 39.40 -40.40
N ASN A 266 -24.36 39.03 -39.35
CA ASN A 266 -25.52 39.79 -38.88
C ASN A 266 -25.13 41.22 -38.48
N ARG A 267 -24.03 41.41 -37.75
CA ARG A 267 -23.54 42.76 -37.38
C ARG A 267 -23.20 43.59 -38.62
N LEU A 268 -22.46 43.01 -39.57
CA LEU A 268 -22.13 43.70 -40.81
C LEU A 268 -23.38 44.01 -41.65
N GLN A 269 -24.39 43.14 -41.65
CA GLN A 269 -25.68 43.42 -42.31
C GLN A 269 -26.43 44.58 -41.64
N GLU A 270 -26.43 44.65 -40.30
CA GLU A 270 -27.00 45.79 -39.57
C GLU A 270 -26.27 47.09 -39.89
N ASP A 271 -24.93 47.06 -39.86
CA ASP A 271 -24.10 48.22 -40.21
C ASP A 271 -24.30 48.64 -41.67
N HIS A 272 -24.37 47.68 -42.59
CA HIS A 272 -24.69 47.94 -44.00
C HIS A 272 -26.06 48.61 -44.15
N ARG A 273 -27.07 48.11 -43.44
CA ARG A 273 -28.42 48.70 -43.46
C ARG A 273 -28.43 50.12 -42.88
N ARG A 274 -27.69 50.37 -41.79
CA ARG A 274 -27.54 51.70 -41.19
C ARG A 274 -26.86 52.68 -42.16
N LEU A 275 -25.73 52.28 -42.76
CA LEU A 275 -25.01 53.09 -43.73
C LEU A 275 -25.83 53.36 -44.99
N GLN A 276 -26.63 52.41 -45.46
CA GLN A 276 -27.60 52.63 -46.55
C GLN A 276 -28.68 53.65 -46.18
N GLN A 277 -29.22 53.56 -44.96
CA GLN A 277 -30.22 54.51 -44.46
C GLN A 277 -29.64 55.94 -44.33
N GLU A 278 -28.42 56.07 -43.82
CA GLU A 278 -27.70 57.35 -43.75
C GLU A 278 -27.39 57.91 -45.14
N ALA A 279 -26.89 57.09 -46.07
CA ALA A 279 -26.65 57.50 -47.44
C ALA A 279 -27.93 58.01 -48.13
N ALA A 280 -29.05 57.30 -47.98
CA ALA A 280 -30.36 57.71 -48.49
C ALA A 280 -30.92 58.96 -47.80
N LYS A 281 -30.54 59.23 -46.55
CA LYS A 281 -30.91 60.45 -45.82
C LYS A 281 -30.10 61.65 -46.32
N VAL A 282 -28.79 61.49 -46.48
CA VAL A 282 -27.88 62.52 -47.04
C VAL A 282 -28.31 62.89 -48.46
N GLU A 283 -28.66 61.91 -49.28
CA GLU A 283 -29.13 62.15 -50.66
C GLU A 283 -30.45 62.93 -50.71
N ARG A 284 -31.41 62.58 -49.84
CA ARG A 284 -32.67 63.34 -49.72
C ARG A 284 -32.42 64.79 -49.30
N LEU A 285 -31.56 65.01 -48.31
CA LEU A 285 -31.22 66.36 -47.84
C LEU A 285 -30.47 67.18 -48.91
N HIS A 286 -29.60 66.56 -49.71
CA HIS A 286 -28.96 67.24 -50.84
C HIS A 286 -29.96 67.64 -51.94
N ARG A 287 -30.90 66.76 -52.30
CA ARG A 287 -31.96 67.09 -53.27
C ARG A 287 -32.88 68.20 -52.75
N GLU A 288 -33.31 68.11 -51.49
CA GLU A 288 -34.14 69.14 -50.84
C GLU A 288 -33.40 70.50 -50.79
N LYS A 289 -32.08 70.48 -50.54
CA LYS A 289 -31.24 71.68 -50.62
C LYS A 289 -31.21 72.28 -52.03
N GLU A 290 -30.97 71.47 -53.07
CA GLU A 290 -30.93 71.95 -54.46
C GLU A 290 -32.27 72.54 -54.91
N GLU A 291 -33.40 71.91 -54.54
CA GLU A 291 -34.75 72.42 -54.84
C GLU A 291 -35.04 73.75 -54.13
N LEU A 292 -34.62 73.88 -52.87
CA LEU A 292 -34.78 75.11 -52.09
C LEU A 292 -33.86 76.25 -52.56
N GLU A 293 -32.61 75.95 -52.94
CA GLU A 293 -31.68 76.93 -53.52
C GLU A 293 -32.19 77.43 -54.88
N LYS A 294 -32.73 76.54 -55.71
CA LYS A 294 -33.36 76.92 -56.99
C LYS A 294 -34.60 77.79 -56.78
N SER A 295 -35.45 77.42 -55.82
CA SER A 295 -36.65 78.20 -55.46
C SER A 295 -36.31 79.58 -54.87
N LEU A 296 -35.14 79.73 -54.22
CA LEU A 296 -34.65 81.03 -53.75
C LEU A 296 -34.09 81.89 -54.90
N GLY A 297 -33.40 81.26 -55.86
CA GLY A 297 -32.83 81.94 -57.02
C GLY A 297 -33.88 82.56 -57.96
N ASP A 298 -35.07 81.96 -58.03
CA ASP A 298 -36.19 82.50 -58.83
C ASP A 298 -36.81 83.77 -58.20
N LEU A 299 -36.58 84.03 -56.91
CA LEU A 299 -37.10 85.18 -56.16
C LEU A 299 -36.09 86.35 -56.18
N HIS A 300 -36.32 87.35 -57.03
CA HIS A 300 -35.36 88.42 -57.35
C HIS A 300 -35.23 89.56 -56.29
N LEU A 301 -35.42 89.29 -54.99
CA LEU A 301 -35.29 90.33 -53.94
C LEU A 301 -34.04 90.14 -53.05
N PRO A 302 -33.11 91.11 -53.02
CA PRO A 302 -32.00 91.15 -52.07
C PRO A 302 -32.45 91.11 -50.60
N GLU A 303 -31.73 90.38 -49.76
CA GLU A 303 -32.12 90.08 -48.37
C GLU A 303 -32.35 91.33 -47.50
N GLU A 304 -31.55 92.38 -47.69
CA GLU A 304 -31.70 93.67 -46.99
C GLU A 304 -32.96 94.44 -47.44
N THR A 305 -33.30 94.37 -48.74
CA THR A 305 -34.49 95.02 -49.30
C THR A 305 -35.78 94.32 -48.89
N ALA A 306 -35.74 92.98 -48.79
CA ALA A 306 -36.84 92.17 -48.31
C ALA A 306 -37.20 92.50 -46.85
N ALA A 307 -36.20 92.66 -45.98
CA ALA A 307 -36.40 93.01 -44.58
C ALA A 307 -37.00 94.43 -44.38
N MET A 308 -36.59 95.40 -45.20
CA MET A 308 -37.10 96.77 -45.16
C MET A 308 -38.56 96.84 -45.66
N LEU A 309 -38.88 96.19 -46.78
CA LEU A 309 -40.25 96.14 -47.33
C LEU A 309 -41.23 95.40 -46.40
N HIS A 310 -40.76 94.36 -45.70
CA HIS A 310 -41.59 93.62 -44.74
C HIS A 310 -42.09 94.49 -43.57
N ARG A 311 -41.40 95.61 -43.26
CA ARG A 311 -41.80 96.60 -42.23
C ARG A 311 -42.66 97.73 -42.79
N MET A 312 -42.36 98.22 -44.00
CA MET A 312 -43.03 99.41 -44.58
C MET A 312 -44.44 99.13 -45.13
N ILE A 313 -44.67 97.97 -45.75
CA ILE A 313 -45.97 97.62 -46.37
C ILE A 313 -47.18 97.74 -45.42
N PRO A 314 -47.14 97.23 -44.17
CA PRO A 314 -48.28 97.36 -43.27
C PRO A 314 -48.56 98.81 -42.83
N GLU A 315 -47.54 99.66 -42.74
CA GLU A 315 -47.66 101.07 -42.31
C GLU A 315 -48.28 101.94 -43.41
N ILE A 316 -47.99 101.67 -44.68
CA ILE A 316 -48.59 102.35 -45.85
C ILE A 316 -50.09 102.06 -45.97
N ARG A 317 -50.53 100.82 -45.72
CA ARG A 317 -51.96 100.46 -45.76
C ARG A 317 -52.76 101.15 -44.65
N GLU A 318 -52.19 101.31 -43.46
CA GLU A 318 -52.87 101.97 -42.34
C GLU A 318 -53.10 103.47 -42.61
N LEU A 319 -52.11 104.17 -43.16
CA LEU A 319 -52.26 105.58 -43.51
C LEU A 319 -53.29 105.80 -44.62
N ARG A 320 -53.38 104.92 -45.63
CA ARG A 320 -54.43 104.98 -46.67
C ARG A 320 -55.83 104.85 -46.08
N ARG A 321 -55.99 103.99 -45.09
CA ARG A 321 -57.27 103.82 -44.40
C ARG A 321 -57.68 105.09 -43.65
N GLN A 322 -56.74 105.77 -43.01
CA GLN A 322 -57.01 107.01 -42.26
C GLN A 322 -57.43 108.17 -43.17
N SER A 323 -56.84 108.33 -44.36
CA SER A 323 -57.21 109.42 -45.26
C SER A 323 -58.64 109.29 -45.80
N LEU A 324 -59.08 108.06 -46.10
CA LEU A 324 -60.44 107.77 -46.58
C LEU A 324 -61.52 108.14 -45.54
N VAL A 325 -61.23 107.94 -44.25
CA VAL A 325 -62.18 108.25 -43.16
C VAL A 325 -62.36 109.76 -42.97
N LEU A 326 -61.28 110.55 -43.11
CA LEU A 326 -61.36 112.01 -43.01
C LEU A 326 -62.10 112.65 -44.21
N GLU A 327 -61.98 112.09 -45.41
CA GLU A 327 -62.70 112.59 -46.61
C GLU A 327 -64.22 112.49 -46.43
N GLU A 328 -64.70 111.38 -45.87
CA GLU A 328 -66.13 111.16 -45.61
C GLU A 328 -66.70 112.13 -44.56
N GLN A 329 -65.89 112.55 -43.59
CA GLN A 329 -66.31 113.51 -42.55
C GLN A 329 -66.46 114.93 -43.11
N ILE A 330 -65.61 115.36 -44.04
CA ILE A 330 -65.67 116.69 -44.69
C ILE A 330 -66.94 116.82 -45.53
N ASP A 331 -67.26 115.81 -46.34
CA ASP A 331 -68.47 115.81 -47.19
C ASP A 331 -69.76 115.85 -46.35
N GLY A 332 -69.77 115.21 -45.18
CA GLY A 332 -70.90 115.25 -44.24
C GLY A 332 -71.19 116.63 -43.63
N VAL A 333 -70.17 117.49 -43.50
CA VAL A 333 -70.31 118.85 -42.93
C VAL A 333 -70.82 119.84 -43.98
N LEU A 334 -70.37 119.72 -45.23
CA LEU A 334 -70.76 120.60 -46.34
C LEU A 334 -72.22 120.37 -46.81
N GLY A 335 -72.79 119.18 -46.60
CA GLY A 335 -74.16 118.83 -47.00
C GLY A 335 -75.31 119.55 -46.25
N ARG A 336 -75.05 120.36 -45.20
CA ARG A 336 -76.08 120.97 -44.33
C ARG A 336 -76.62 122.35 -44.80
N LEU A 337 -76.32 122.81 -46.01
CA LEU A 337 -76.70 124.13 -46.54
C LEU A 337 -78.06 124.15 -47.29
N PRO A 338 -79.05 125.03 -46.95
CA PRO A 338 -80.35 125.07 -47.65
C PRO A 338 -80.35 125.91 -48.95
N ILE A 339 -81.07 125.42 -49.97
CA ILE A 339 -81.15 125.92 -51.35
C ILE A 339 -82.57 126.47 -51.67
N GLY A 340 -82.67 127.77 -52.02
CA GLY A 340 -83.67 128.41 -52.91
C GLY A 340 -85.17 128.48 -52.54
N GLN A 341 -85.70 129.68 -52.18
CA GLN A 341 -87.07 130.18 -52.49
C GLN A 341 -87.13 131.72 -52.41
N GLY A 342 -87.80 132.40 -53.36
CA GLY A 342 -87.94 133.87 -53.28
C GLY A 342 -88.54 134.65 -54.46
N THR A 343 -89.08 134.00 -55.49
CA THR A 343 -89.95 134.56 -56.57
C THR A 343 -91.25 135.20 -56.07
N PHE A 344 -91.46 135.28 -54.75
CA PHE A 344 -92.62 135.85 -54.06
C PHE A 344 -92.64 137.39 -54.12
N TRP A 345 -91.48 138.03 -53.99
CA TRP A 345 -91.37 139.50 -53.93
C TRP A 345 -91.64 140.20 -55.28
N GLY A 346 -91.28 139.57 -56.39
CA GLY A 346 -91.55 140.09 -57.74
C GLY A 346 -93.04 140.18 -58.07
N LYS A 347 -93.88 139.27 -57.52
CA LYS A 347 -95.34 139.27 -57.73
C LYS A 347 -96.06 140.35 -56.91
N VAL A 348 -95.55 140.66 -55.71
CA VAL A 348 -96.09 141.73 -54.84
C VAL A 348 -95.85 143.11 -55.46
N PHE A 349 -94.71 143.30 -56.14
CA PHE A 349 -94.37 144.56 -56.82
C PHE A 349 -95.29 144.86 -58.02
N LEU A 350 -95.65 143.85 -58.82
CA LEU A 350 -96.55 144.00 -59.97
C LEU A 350 -98.00 144.30 -59.58
N LEU A 351 -98.49 143.77 -58.45
CA LEU A 351 -99.85 144.01 -57.95
C LEU A 351 -100.01 145.43 -57.38
N LEU A 352 -98.97 145.97 -56.75
CA LEU A 352 -98.94 147.35 -56.25
C LEU A 352 -98.92 148.38 -57.40
N LEU A 353 -98.33 148.04 -58.56
CA LEU A 353 -98.30 148.91 -59.72
C LEU A 353 -99.67 149.04 -60.41
N SER A 354 -100.47 147.97 -60.46
CA SER A 354 -101.80 147.99 -61.10
C SER A 354 -102.86 148.73 -60.26
N LEU A 355 -102.78 148.66 -58.92
CA LEU A 355 -103.64 149.39 -58.01
C LEU A 355 -103.38 150.92 -58.03
N GLY A 356 -102.13 151.34 -58.30
CA GLY A 356 -101.78 152.76 -58.47
C GLY A 356 -102.48 153.42 -59.68
N GLY A 357 -102.71 152.67 -60.75
CA GLY A 357 -103.39 153.17 -61.96
C GLY A 357 -104.88 153.47 -61.75
N ALA A 358 -105.58 152.63 -60.97
CA ALA A 358 -106.99 152.84 -60.63
C ALA A 358 -107.17 154.01 -59.64
N GLY A 359 -106.24 154.18 -58.70
CA GLY A 359 -106.26 155.26 -57.71
C GLY A 359 -106.08 156.65 -58.31
N ALA A 360 -105.22 156.79 -59.33
CA ALA A 360 -105.00 158.08 -60.00
C ALA A 360 -106.25 158.61 -60.74
N MET A 361 -107.13 157.73 -61.23
CA MET A 361 -108.36 158.10 -61.93
C MET A 361 -109.46 158.59 -60.97
N ILE A 362 -109.52 158.02 -59.77
CA ILE A 362 -110.45 158.42 -58.70
C ILE A 362 -110.01 159.77 -58.08
N LEU A 363 -108.70 159.99 -57.94
CA LEU A 363 -108.13 161.24 -57.40
C LEU A 363 -108.42 162.49 -58.26
N ARG A 364 -108.82 162.34 -59.54
CA ARG A 364 -109.19 163.47 -60.41
C ARG A 364 -110.59 164.05 -60.12
N HIS A 365 -111.47 163.31 -59.44
CA HIS A 365 -112.85 163.77 -59.16
C HIS A 365 -113.11 164.17 -57.70
N ARG A 366 -112.24 163.81 -56.76
CA ARG A 366 -112.39 164.11 -55.32
C ARG A 366 -111.02 164.39 -54.66
N PRO A 367 -110.49 165.62 -54.71
CA PRO A 367 -109.16 165.95 -54.18
C PRO A 367 -109.06 165.88 -52.64
N ASP A 368 -110.20 165.88 -51.95
CA ASP A 368 -110.33 165.87 -50.48
C ASP A 368 -109.76 164.60 -49.81
N LEU A 369 -109.55 163.52 -50.58
CA LEU A 369 -109.09 162.20 -50.11
C LEU A 369 -107.58 161.95 -50.23
N LEU A 370 -106.80 162.92 -50.72
CA LEU A 370 -105.40 162.72 -51.11
C LEU A 370 -104.47 162.43 -49.91
N VAL A 371 -104.70 163.10 -48.78
CA VAL A 371 -103.88 162.97 -47.57
C VAL A 371 -104.04 161.60 -46.88
N PRO A 372 -105.27 161.08 -46.58
CA PRO A 372 -105.41 159.77 -45.92
C PRO A 372 -104.94 158.58 -46.77
N VAL A 373 -105.04 158.65 -48.10
CA VAL A 373 -104.55 157.58 -49.00
C VAL A 373 -103.02 157.55 -49.06
N ALA A 374 -102.36 158.71 -49.06
CA ALA A 374 -100.90 158.78 -49.09
C ALA A 374 -100.27 158.22 -47.79
N VAL A 375 -100.88 158.51 -46.63
CA VAL A 375 -100.38 158.03 -45.32
C VAL A 375 -100.55 156.51 -45.20
N THR A 376 -101.69 155.97 -45.61
CA THR A 376 -101.93 154.51 -45.56
C THR A 376 -101.01 153.75 -46.52
N ALA A 377 -100.81 154.24 -47.75
CA ALA A 377 -99.87 153.63 -48.71
C ALA A 377 -98.42 153.65 -48.20
N GLY A 378 -97.98 154.76 -47.58
CA GLY A 378 -96.66 154.88 -46.98
C GLY A 378 -96.41 153.86 -45.87
N THR A 379 -97.36 153.70 -44.95
CA THR A 379 -97.23 152.74 -43.83
C THR A 379 -97.13 151.28 -44.30
N VAL A 380 -97.87 150.87 -45.33
CA VAL A 380 -97.81 149.51 -45.88
C VAL A 380 -96.44 149.25 -46.54
N LEU A 381 -95.89 150.22 -47.28
CA LEU A 381 -94.60 150.07 -47.94
C LEU A 381 -93.43 149.95 -46.95
N SER A 382 -93.50 150.64 -45.82
CA SER A 382 -92.49 150.60 -44.75
C SER A 382 -92.46 149.26 -44.02
N VAL A 383 -93.63 148.68 -43.68
CA VAL A 383 -93.71 147.38 -42.97
C VAL A 383 -93.22 146.23 -43.85
N VAL A 384 -93.53 146.29 -45.14
CA VAL A 384 -93.10 145.29 -46.13
C VAL A 384 -91.57 145.33 -46.29
N SER A 385 -90.98 146.51 -46.51
CA SER A 385 -89.52 146.65 -46.67
C SER A 385 -88.72 146.18 -45.44
N LEU A 386 -89.25 146.37 -44.23
CA LEU A 386 -88.58 145.97 -42.98
C LEU A 386 -88.51 144.44 -42.80
N LYS A 387 -89.57 143.70 -43.19
CA LYS A 387 -89.59 142.22 -43.13
C LYS A 387 -88.65 141.56 -44.15
N GLY A 388 -88.46 142.18 -45.31
CA GLY A 388 -87.50 141.71 -46.32
C GLY A 388 -86.05 141.74 -45.84
N LEU A 389 -85.64 142.83 -45.18
CA LEU A 389 -84.25 143.02 -44.74
C LEU A 389 -83.83 142.07 -43.60
N MET A 390 -84.73 141.77 -42.66
CA MET A 390 -84.44 140.86 -41.54
C MET A 390 -84.23 139.40 -41.99
N SER A 391 -84.88 139.00 -43.07
CA SER A 391 -84.82 137.64 -43.59
C SER A 391 -83.46 137.33 -44.24
N CYS A 392 -82.88 138.29 -44.97
CA CYS A 392 -81.54 138.14 -45.56
C CYS A 392 -80.41 138.11 -44.51
N ARG A 393 -80.54 138.88 -43.42
CA ARG A 393 -79.51 138.87 -42.35
C ARG A 393 -79.42 137.54 -41.60
N ARG A 394 -80.54 136.85 -41.36
CA ARG A 394 -80.54 135.52 -40.69
C ARG A 394 -79.87 134.43 -41.54
N LEU A 395 -80.07 134.43 -42.86
CA LEU A 395 -79.47 133.44 -43.77
C LEU A 395 -77.95 133.63 -43.96
N ALA A 396 -77.46 134.87 -43.86
CA ALA A 396 -76.03 135.15 -43.97
C ALA A 396 -75.23 134.65 -42.76
N GLN A 397 -75.77 134.76 -41.54
CA GLN A 397 -75.07 134.31 -40.32
C GLN A 397 -74.96 132.77 -40.23
N GLN A 398 -75.97 132.01 -40.66
CA GLN A 398 -75.91 130.53 -40.63
C GLN A 398 -74.88 129.95 -41.61
N ARG A 399 -74.56 130.65 -42.71
CA ARG A 399 -73.58 130.18 -43.70
C ARG A 399 -72.12 130.34 -43.28
N HIS A 400 -71.82 131.27 -42.36
CA HIS A 400 -70.45 131.55 -41.94
C HIS A 400 -69.93 130.48 -40.97
N LEU A 401 -70.77 130.04 -40.02
CA LEU A 401 -70.38 129.06 -38.99
C LEU A 401 -70.09 127.65 -39.55
N ILE A 402 -70.78 127.26 -40.63
CA ILE A 402 -70.61 125.94 -41.28
C ILE A 402 -69.31 125.87 -42.10
N ARG A 403 -68.84 127.01 -42.64
CA ARG A 403 -67.58 127.05 -43.41
C ARG A 403 -66.33 126.97 -42.53
N GLU A 404 -66.39 127.53 -41.33
CA GLU A 404 -65.27 127.46 -40.37
C GLU A 404 -64.99 126.01 -39.91
N GLN A 405 -66.03 125.18 -39.76
CA GLN A 405 -65.86 123.77 -39.37
C GLN A 405 -65.29 122.89 -40.50
N ALA A 406 -65.53 123.23 -41.77
CA ALA A 406 -65.00 122.47 -42.90
C ALA A 406 -63.50 122.69 -43.11
N GLN A 407 -62.99 123.92 -42.87
CA GLN A 407 -61.57 124.25 -43.08
C GLN A 407 -60.63 123.50 -42.13
N PHE A 408 -61.02 123.26 -40.88
CA PHE A 408 -60.16 122.56 -39.92
C PHE A 408 -59.94 121.08 -40.30
N LEU A 409 -60.99 120.42 -40.82
CA LEU A 409 -60.90 119.03 -41.27
C LEU A 409 -60.11 118.90 -42.59
N GLU A 410 -60.14 119.93 -43.45
CA GLU A 410 -59.32 119.98 -44.67
C GLU A 410 -57.81 120.07 -44.36
N GLU A 411 -57.41 120.82 -43.32
CA GLU A 411 -56.01 120.91 -42.87
C GLU A 411 -55.47 119.54 -42.38
N ASP A 412 -56.22 118.82 -41.56
CA ASP A 412 -55.82 117.48 -41.06
C ASP A 412 -55.67 116.44 -42.19
N LEU A 413 -56.49 116.57 -43.23
CA LEU A 413 -56.49 115.66 -44.38
C LEU A 413 -55.30 115.89 -45.31
N GLU A 414 -54.84 117.13 -45.45
CA GLU A 414 -53.63 117.45 -46.20
C GLU A 414 -52.36 116.87 -45.56
N ASP A 415 -52.28 116.86 -44.23
CA ASP A 415 -51.11 116.38 -43.49
C ASP A 415 -50.93 114.85 -43.63
N ILE A 416 -52.03 114.08 -43.57
CA ILE A 416 -52.00 112.63 -43.83
C ILE A 416 -51.65 112.33 -45.29
N ARG A 417 -52.21 113.09 -46.25
CA ARG A 417 -51.86 112.95 -47.68
C ARG A 417 -50.40 113.31 -47.96
N HIS A 418 -49.79 114.19 -47.18
CA HIS A 418 -48.36 114.49 -47.30
C HIS A 418 -47.51 113.28 -46.90
N ARG A 419 -47.79 112.67 -45.74
CA ARG A 419 -47.06 111.48 -45.25
C ARG A 419 -47.20 110.26 -46.16
N LEU A 420 -48.40 110.02 -46.69
CA LEU A 420 -48.63 108.96 -47.68
C LEU A 420 -47.77 109.14 -48.93
N ARG A 421 -47.73 110.37 -49.47
CA ARG A 421 -46.92 110.70 -50.65
C ARG A 421 -45.42 110.50 -50.39
N GLU A 422 -44.92 110.77 -49.18
CA GLU A 422 -43.52 110.52 -48.84
C GLU A 422 -43.17 109.03 -48.82
N MET A 423 -44.03 108.19 -48.26
CA MET A 423 -43.80 106.74 -48.21
C MET A 423 -43.99 106.07 -49.58
N GLU A 424 -44.97 106.54 -50.36
CA GLU A 424 -45.16 106.09 -51.75
C GLU A 424 -43.94 106.45 -52.62
N ARG A 425 -43.36 107.64 -52.48
CA ARG A 425 -42.10 108.00 -53.18
C ARG A 425 -40.92 107.09 -52.87
N VAL A 426 -40.87 106.44 -51.69
CA VAL A 426 -39.79 105.48 -51.36
C VAL A 426 -39.97 104.20 -52.17
N LEU A 427 -41.19 103.68 -52.24
CA LEU A 427 -41.51 102.51 -53.05
C LEU A 427 -41.40 102.81 -54.57
N GLU A 428 -41.70 104.04 -55.02
CA GLU A 428 -41.50 104.47 -56.43
C GLU A 428 -40.01 104.52 -56.79
N ARG A 429 -39.16 105.01 -55.88
CA ARG A 429 -37.70 104.97 -56.05
C ARG A 429 -37.14 103.55 -56.17
N MET A 430 -37.86 102.57 -55.64
CA MET A 430 -37.54 101.15 -55.75
C MET A 430 -38.21 100.48 -56.97
N ASN A 431 -38.88 101.26 -57.84
CA ASN A 431 -39.60 100.77 -59.03
C ASN A 431 -40.72 99.77 -58.70
N LEU A 432 -41.24 99.80 -57.47
CA LEU A 432 -42.34 98.95 -57.02
C LEU A 432 -43.65 99.70 -57.17
N GLN A 433 -44.69 99.01 -57.62
CA GLN A 433 -46.05 99.57 -57.70
C GLN A 433 -46.77 99.44 -56.35
N HIS A 434 -47.64 100.40 -56.05
CA HIS A 434 -48.23 100.64 -54.73
C HIS A 434 -49.72 100.38 -54.72
N GLY A 435 -50.26 99.70 -55.72
CA GLY A 435 -51.64 99.25 -55.71
C GLY A 435 -51.87 98.26 -54.57
N GLU A 436 -53.09 98.26 -54.01
CA GLU A 436 -53.48 97.32 -52.93
C GLU A 436 -53.17 95.85 -53.29
N SER A 437 -53.43 95.45 -54.54
CA SER A 437 -53.19 94.08 -55.03
C SER A 437 -51.70 93.74 -55.20
N GLU A 438 -50.86 94.70 -55.55
CA GLU A 438 -49.41 94.48 -55.73
C GLU A 438 -48.68 94.37 -54.39
N LEU A 439 -49.10 95.15 -53.39
CA LEU A 439 -48.58 95.05 -52.02
C LEU A 439 -48.92 93.70 -51.36
N GLU A 440 -50.05 93.10 -51.71
CA GLU A 440 -50.45 91.74 -51.29
C GLU A 440 -49.52 90.67 -51.91
N ALA A 441 -49.25 90.77 -53.22
CA ALA A 441 -48.37 89.84 -53.94
C ALA A 441 -46.90 89.93 -53.44
N LEU A 442 -46.42 91.15 -53.16
CA LEU A 442 -45.08 91.38 -52.62
C LEU A 442 -44.91 90.75 -51.22
N ARG A 443 -45.95 90.81 -50.38
CA ARG A 443 -45.96 90.18 -49.05
C ARG A 443 -45.88 88.65 -49.12
N GLU A 444 -46.58 88.03 -50.07
CA GLU A 444 -46.54 86.57 -50.24
C GLU A 444 -45.17 86.09 -50.74
N THR A 445 -44.55 86.87 -51.61
CA THR A 445 -43.18 86.66 -52.11
C THR A 445 -42.16 86.69 -50.96
N LEU A 446 -42.26 87.67 -50.05
CA LEU A 446 -41.39 87.80 -48.88
C LEU A 446 -41.56 86.63 -47.88
N ARG A 447 -42.79 86.12 -47.69
CA ARG A 447 -43.03 84.94 -46.84
C ARG A 447 -42.35 83.69 -47.39
N ARG A 448 -42.49 83.43 -48.70
CA ARG A 448 -41.86 82.26 -49.35
C ARG A 448 -40.32 82.30 -49.23
N GLN A 449 -39.72 83.48 -49.40
CA GLN A 449 -38.28 83.68 -49.23
C GLN A 449 -37.81 83.32 -47.81
N SER A 450 -38.50 83.83 -46.77
CA SER A 450 -38.12 83.56 -45.37
C SER A 450 -38.18 82.08 -44.99
N PHE A 451 -39.19 81.34 -45.50
CA PHE A 451 -39.36 79.92 -45.26
C PHE A 451 -38.20 79.11 -45.86
N CYS A 452 -37.87 79.36 -47.13
CA CYS A 452 -36.80 78.63 -47.81
C CYS A 452 -35.42 78.89 -47.15
N GLN A 453 -35.15 80.11 -46.70
CA GLN A 453 -33.90 80.44 -45.99
C GLN A 453 -33.76 79.77 -44.62
N GLN A 454 -34.87 79.66 -43.87
CA GLN A 454 -34.86 78.97 -42.59
C GLN A 454 -34.63 77.46 -42.79
N ARG A 455 -35.30 76.85 -43.78
CA ARG A 455 -35.17 75.43 -44.08
C ARG A 455 -33.78 75.06 -44.60
N LEU A 456 -33.16 75.93 -45.41
CA LEU A 456 -31.77 75.73 -45.85
C LEU A 456 -30.79 75.71 -44.69
N ARG A 457 -30.94 76.59 -43.69
CA ARG A 457 -30.09 76.58 -42.48
C ARG A 457 -30.19 75.27 -41.69
N GLU A 458 -31.40 74.72 -41.55
CA GLU A 458 -31.62 73.43 -40.89
C GLU A 458 -30.94 72.28 -41.66
N ILE A 459 -31.06 72.28 -43.00
CA ILE A 459 -30.43 71.27 -43.86
C ILE A 459 -28.90 71.37 -43.82
N HIS A 460 -28.33 72.59 -43.85
CA HIS A 460 -26.89 72.79 -43.70
C HIS A 460 -26.39 72.29 -42.34
N GLY A 461 -27.12 72.57 -41.25
CA GLY A 461 -26.79 72.04 -39.92
C GLY A 461 -26.84 70.51 -39.87
N ALA A 462 -27.84 69.89 -40.50
CA ALA A 462 -27.96 68.44 -40.58
C ALA A 462 -26.85 67.78 -41.42
N LEU A 463 -26.49 68.38 -42.56
CA LEU A 463 -25.42 67.88 -43.43
C LEU A 463 -24.01 68.08 -42.83
N ALA A 464 -23.82 69.04 -41.92
CA ALA A 464 -22.53 69.24 -41.23
C ALA A 464 -22.20 68.15 -40.20
N VAL A 465 -23.22 67.47 -39.65
CA VAL A 465 -23.06 66.38 -38.67
C VAL A 465 -22.96 65.01 -39.35
N LEU A 466 -23.59 64.87 -40.53
CA LEU A 466 -23.58 63.62 -41.29
C LEU A 466 -22.26 63.41 -42.05
N MET A 467 -21.88 62.15 -42.25
CA MET A 467 -20.73 61.81 -43.09
C MET A 467 -20.95 62.26 -44.54
N ASP A 468 -19.87 62.69 -45.20
CA ASP A 468 -19.88 63.06 -46.60
C ASP A 468 -20.10 61.84 -47.50
N ARG A 469 -20.82 62.05 -48.61
CA ARG A 469 -21.26 60.97 -49.50
C ARG A 469 -20.13 60.05 -49.99
N PRO A 470 -18.96 60.54 -50.43
CA PRO A 470 -17.88 59.69 -50.90
C PRO A 470 -17.35 58.73 -49.82
N ARG A 471 -17.35 59.16 -48.55
CA ARG A 471 -16.93 58.30 -47.43
C ARG A 471 -18.00 57.28 -47.07
N LEU A 472 -19.28 57.63 -47.15
CA LEU A 472 -20.39 56.69 -46.95
C LEU A 472 -20.42 55.59 -48.01
N ASP A 473 -20.24 55.93 -49.28
CA ASP A 473 -20.23 54.94 -50.37
C ASP A 473 -19.02 54.00 -50.23
N LYS A 474 -17.82 54.53 -49.90
CA LYS A 474 -16.63 53.72 -49.63
C LYS A 474 -16.79 52.79 -48.41
N ALA A 475 -17.42 53.28 -47.34
CA ALA A 475 -17.73 52.47 -46.17
C ALA A 475 -18.75 51.36 -46.52
N ASN A 476 -19.81 51.69 -47.27
CA ASN A 476 -20.80 50.72 -47.75
C ASN A 476 -20.18 49.62 -48.61
N GLU A 477 -19.30 49.99 -49.55
CA GLU A 477 -18.57 49.01 -50.38
C GLU A 477 -17.66 48.11 -49.55
N THR A 478 -16.99 48.67 -48.54
CA THR A 478 -16.08 47.91 -47.67
C THR A 478 -16.86 46.87 -46.87
N VAL A 479 -17.97 47.27 -46.25
CA VAL A 479 -18.85 46.35 -45.51
C VAL A 479 -19.48 45.31 -46.43
N ALA A 480 -19.93 45.70 -47.64
CA ALA A 480 -20.49 44.76 -48.60
C ALA A 480 -19.47 43.71 -49.07
N ARG A 481 -18.21 44.11 -49.30
CA ARG A 481 -17.12 43.19 -49.63
C ARG A 481 -16.82 42.23 -48.47
N GLU A 482 -16.79 42.72 -47.24
CA GLU A 482 -16.59 41.86 -46.06
C GLU A 482 -17.71 40.82 -45.89
N ILE A 483 -18.98 41.21 -46.10
CA ILE A 483 -20.11 40.28 -46.09
C ILE A 483 -19.95 39.21 -47.19
N ALA A 484 -19.53 39.60 -48.40
CA ALA A 484 -19.33 38.66 -49.51
C ALA A 484 -18.23 37.64 -49.22
N ILE A 485 -17.08 38.09 -48.68
CA ILE A 485 -15.97 37.22 -48.28
C ILE A 485 -16.42 36.24 -47.19
N LEU A 486 -17.17 36.70 -46.19
CA LEU A 486 -17.68 35.83 -45.13
C LEU A 486 -18.64 34.76 -45.65
N ARG A 487 -19.50 35.10 -46.62
CA ARG A 487 -20.40 34.14 -47.27
C ARG A 487 -19.66 33.09 -48.09
N GLU A 488 -18.61 33.50 -48.79
CA GLU A 488 -17.75 32.58 -49.56
C GLU A 488 -17.00 31.62 -48.62
N GLN A 489 -16.42 32.14 -47.53
CA GLN A 489 -15.77 31.32 -46.50
C GLN A 489 -16.74 30.40 -45.75
N ALA A 490 -18.00 30.82 -45.62
CA ALA A 490 -19.07 30.05 -45.01
C ALA A 490 -19.56 28.89 -45.89
N GLY A 491 -19.30 28.91 -47.20
CA GLY A 491 -19.79 27.92 -48.16
C GLY A 491 -21.30 28.01 -48.41
N GLU A 492 -21.72 27.65 -49.62
CA GLU A 492 -23.14 27.63 -50.02
C GLU A 492 -23.90 26.51 -49.28
N GLY A 493 -24.87 26.87 -48.43
CA GLY A 493 -25.99 25.98 -48.05
C GLY A 493 -26.00 25.33 -46.66
N GLY A 494 -25.04 25.60 -45.77
CA GLY A 494 -25.11 25.08 -44.40
C GLY A 494 -26.10 25.86 -43.53
N ALA A 495 -27.19 25.24 -43.06
CA ALA A 495 -28.09 25.83 -42.06
C ALA A 495 -27.27 26.33 -40.85
N ILE A 496 -27.58 27.53 -40.36
CA ILE A 496 -26.96 28.07 -39.14
C ILE A 496 -27.54 27.27 -37.97
N PRO A 497 -26.71 26.51 -37.23
CA PRO A 497 -27.21 25.76 -36.09
C PRO A 497 -27.79 26.70 -35.02
N PRO A 498 -28.77 26.27 -34.22
CA PRO A 498 -29.31 27.08 -33.14
C PRO A 498 -28.20 27.46 -32.13
N PRO A 499 -28.14 28.71 -31.65
CA PRO A 499 -27.16 29.11 -30.62
C PRO A 499 -27.24 28.27 -29.33
N GLU A 500 -28.42 27.74 -29.02
CA GLU A 500 -28.69 26.85 -27.89
C GLU A 500 -27.96 25.49 -27.98
N GLU A 501 -27.55 25.08 -29.18
CA GLU A 501 -26.87 23.81 -29.42
C GLU A 501 -25.40 23.84 -28.93
N LEU A 502 -24.80 25.04 -28.85
CA LEU A 502 -23.45 25.24 -28.33
C LEU A 502 -23.30 24.81 -26.86
N PRO A 503 -24.05 25.37 -25.89
CA PRO A 503 -23.92 24.98 -24.48
C PRO A 503 -24.30 23.51 -24.24
N VAL A 504 -25.19 22.93 -25.05
CA VAL A 504 -25.54 21.51 -24.99
C VAL A 504 -24.35 20.63 -25.43
N THR A 505 -23.72 20.99 -26.54
CA THR A 505 -22.56 20.27 -27.08
C THR A 505 -21.35 20.40 -26.16
N GLU A 506 -21.12 21.58 -25.57
CA GLU A 506 -20.08 21.79 -24.56
C GLU A 506 -20.30 20.91 -23.33
N LYS A 507 -21.53 20.85 -22.80
CA LYS A 507 -21.88 19.97 -21.67
C LYS A 507 -21.71 18.48 -22.00
N LYS A 508 -22.07 18.05 -23.21
CA LYS A 508 -21.85 16.66 -23.65
C LYS A 508 -20.36 16.34 -23.72
N LEU A 509 -19.55 17.23 -24.30
CA LEU A 509 -18.11 17.03 -24.41
C LEU A 509 -17.41 17.02 -23.05
N THR A 510 -17.82 17.88 -22.12
CA THR A 510 -17.26 17.86 -20.74
C THR A 510 -17.63 16.58 -20.01
N LEU A 511 -18.85 16.07 -20.18
CA LEU A 511 -19.25 14.78 -19.61
C LEU A 511 -18.44 13.61 -20.19
N LEU A 512 -18.22 13.59 -21.51
CA LEU A 512 -17.39 12.56 -22.17
C LEU A 512 -15.94 12.62 -21.69
N LYS A 513 -15.34 13.82 -21.61
CA LYS A 513 -13.99 14.01 -21.06
C LYS A 513 -13.89 13.54 -19.61
N LYS A 514 -14.91 13.80 -18.79
CA LYS A 514 -14.96 13.32 -17.41
C LYS A 514 -14.98 11.78 -17.38
N ARG A 515 -15.87 11.14 -18.15
CA ARG A 515 -15.94 9.68 -18.25
C ARG A 515 -14.62 9.06 -18.73
N LEU A 516 -13.96 9.69 -19.69
CA LEU A 516 -12.65 9.26 -20.16
C LEU A 516 -11.62 9.29 -19.03
N ASN A 517 -11.53 10.42 -18.32
CA ASN A 517 -10.61 10.58 -17.20
C ASN A 517 -10.90 9.60 -16.04
N ASP A 518 -12.18 9.35 -15.74
CA ASP A 518 -12.59 8.37 -14.73
C ASP A 518 -12.14 6.94 -15.12
N ARG A 519 -12.24 6.58 -16.40
CA ARG A 519 -11.76 5.28 -16.92
C ARG A 519 -10.24 5.17 -16.98
N GLU A 520 -9.55 6.24 -17.35
CA GLU A 520 -8.08 6.29 -17.32
C GLU A 520 -7.54 6.14 -15.90
N LEU A 521 -8.22 6.74 -14.90
CA LEU A 521 -7.90 6.55 -13.49
C LEU A 521 -8.07 5.09 -13.05
N GLU A 522 -9.22 4.48 -13.35
CA GLU A 522 -9.50 3.06 -13.08
C GLU A 522 -8.45 2.14 -13.71
N LEU A 523 -8.03 2.42 -14.96
CA LEU A 523 -6.94 1.69 -15.62
C LEU A 523 -5.63 1.83 -14.86
N THR A 524 -5.26 3.03 -14.40
CA THR A 524 -4.01 3.22 -13.63
C THR A 524 -4.04 2.52 -12.28
N GLU A 525 -5.20 2.44 -11.62
CA GLU A 525 -5.35 1.69 -10.37
C GLU A 525 -5.15 0.19 -10.60
N HIS A 526 -5.78 -0.37 -11.64
CA HIS A 526 -5.60 -1.78 -11.98
C HIS A 526 -4.18 -2.13 -12.43
N LEU A 527 -3.50 -1.24 -13.16
CA LEU A 527 -2.09 -1.45 -13.52
C LEU A 527 -1.16 -1.47 -12.28
N ARG A 528 -1.46 -0.67 -11.26
CA ARG A 528 -0.73 -0.71 -9.98
C ARG A 528 -0.98 -2.01 -9.24
N GLU A 529 -2.24 -2.46 -9.21
CA GLU A 529 -2.61 -3.75 -8.62
C GLU A 529 -1.94 -4.93 -9.35
N GLU A 530 -1.88 -4.90 -10.68
CA GLU A 530 -1.18 -5.91 -11.50
C GLU A 530 0.31 -5.96 -11.15
N SER A 531 0.98 -4.79 -11.11
CA SER A 531 2.40 -4.72 -10.73
C SER A 531 2.66 -5.20 -9.30
N PHE A 532 1.74 -4.91 -8.37
CA PHE A 532 1.82 -5.41 -7.01
C PHE A 532 1.74 -6.95 -6.97
N LEU A 533 0.74 -7.53 -7.64
CA LEU A 533 0.57 -8.99 -7.70
C LEU A 533 1.75 -9.70 -8.40
N LEU A 534 2.27 -9.14 -9.50
CA LEU A 534 3.45 -9.67 -10.18
C LEU A 534 4.70 -9.65 -9.29
N GLY A 535 4.87 -8.61 -8.47
CA GLY A 535 5.96 -8.52 -7.50
C GLY A 535 5.90 -9.63 -6.44
N GLU A 536 4.70 -9.97 -5.96
CA GLU A 536 4.52 -11.06 -4.98
C GLU A 536 4.71 -12.46 -5.58
N LEU A 537 4.56 -12.63 -6.90
CA LEU A 537 4.69 -13.92 -7.60
C LEU A 537 6.12 -14.29 -7.96
N GLY A 538 7.10 -13.40 -7.79
CA GLY A 538 8.50 -13.62 -8.16
C GLY A 538 9.17 -14.84 -7.50
N ASP A 539 8.59 -15.35 -6.40
CA ASP A 539 9.10 -16.49 -5.63
C ASP A 539 8.32 -17.80 -5.90
N TYR A 540 7.46 -17.86 -6.93
CA TYR A 540 6.61 -19.05 -7.16
C TYR A 540 7.42 -20.29 -7.59
N GLN A 541 8.38 -20.12 -8.50
CA GLN A 541 9.18 -21.24 -9.01
C GLN A 541 10.08 -21.84 -7.92
N SER A 542 10.71 -21.00 -7.10
CA SER A 542 11.47 -21.41 -5.92
C SER A 542 10.62 -22.16 -4.89
N LEU A 543 9.34 -21.79 -4.72
CA LEU A 543 8.41 -22.54 -3.87
C LEU A 543 8.10 -23.94 -4.44
N GLU A 544 8.06 -24.11 -5.77
CA GLU A 544 7.87 -25.42 -6.38
C GLU A 544 9.10 -26.31 -6.15
N ASP A 545 10.29 -25.78 -6.39
CA ASP A 545 11.57 -26.48 -6.15
C ASP A 545 11.73 -26.86 -4.66
N GLU A 546 11.40 -25.95 -3.73
CA GLU A 546 11.43 -26.21 -2.30
C GLU A 546 10.43 -27.31 -1.91
N THR A 547 9.25 -27.34 -2.53
CA THR A 547 8.26 -28.39 -2.27
C THR A 547 8.77 -29.76 -2.69
N GLU A 548 9.35 -29.85 -3.88
CA GLU A 548 9.89 -31.10 -4.41
C GLU A 548 11.02 -31.63 -3.51
N PHE A 549 11.98 -30.76 -3.17
CA PHE A 549 13.06 -31.08 -2.26
C PHE A 549 12.56 -31.58 -0.88
N LEU A 550 11.59 -30.89 -0.28
CA LEU A 550 11.04 -31.28 1.02
C LEU A 550 10.30 -32.63 0.95
N LYS A 551 9.57 -32.90 -0.13
CA LYS A 551 8.88 -34.19 -0.33
C LYS A 551 9.85 -35.34 -0.54
N GLU A 552 10.92 -35.14 -1.31
CA GLU A 552 12.00 -36.12 -1.42
C GLU A 552 12.68 -36.37 -0.08
N ARG A 553 12.95 -35.30 0.69
CA ARG A 553 13.51 -35.43 2.03
C ARG A 553 12.58 -36.18 2.98
N GLU A 554 11.28 -35.92 2.94
CA GLU A 554 10.29 -36.67 3.72
C GLU A 554 10.32 -38.16 3.38
N LYS A 555 10.30 -38.50 2.08
CA LYS A 555 10.36 -39.88 1.61
C LYS A 555 11.61 -40.59 2.11
N PHE A 556 12.78 -39.96 1.98
CA PHE A 556 14.04 -40.50 2.48
C PHE A 556 13.99 -40.76 3.99
N LEU A 557 13.47 -39.82 4.78
CA LEU A 557 13.34 -39.96 6.23
C LEU A 557 12.36 -41.08 6.62
N LEU A 558 11.28 -41.28 5.86
CA LEU A 558 10.35 -42.39 6.08
C LEU A 558 10.99 -43.76 5.81
N GLU A 559 11.76 -43.86 4.73
CA GLU A 559 12.54 -45.07 4.43
C GLU A 559 13.58 -45.34 5.52
N GLN A 560 14.37 -44.33 5.90
CA GLN A 560 15.38 -44.44 6.97
C GLN A 560 14.75 -44.87 8.30
N LYS A 561 13.62 -44.27 8.68
CA LYS A 561 12.84 -44.65 9.87
C LYS A 561 12.46 -46.13 9.82
N SER A 562 11.98 -46.61 8.68
CA SER A 562 11.53 -48.01 8.54
C SER A 562 12.69 -49.00 8.67
N VAL A 563 13.84 -48.68 8.08
CA VAL A 563 15.05 -49.52 8.13
C VAL A 563 15.60 -49.58 9.55
N LEU A 564 15.69 -48.44 10.24
CA LEU A 564 16.19 -48.37 11.62
C LEU A 564 15.28 -49.14 12.59
N ALA A 565 13.96 -49.03 12.44
CA ALA A 565 13.02 -49.81 13.25
C ALA A 565 13.19 -51.31 13.03
N LEU A 566 13.24 -51.74 11.77
CA LEU A 566 13.44 -53.14 11.42
C LEU A 566 14.77 -53.69 11.94
N ALA A 567 15.86 -52.92 11.81
CA ALA A 567 17.17 -53.31 12.30
C ALA A 567 17.18 -53.45 13.83
N TYR A 568 16.54 -52.52 14.54
CA TYR A 568 16.40 -52.59 16.00
C TYR A 568 15.62 -53.83 16.43
N ASP A 569 14.46 -54.09 15.82
CA ASP A 569 13.61 -55.23 16.17
C ASP A 569 14.35 -56.56 15.94
N LEU A 570 14.95 -56.73 14.76
CA LEU A 570 15.69 -57.94 14.41
C LEU A 570 16.86 -58.19 15.36
N LEU A 571 17.65 -57.16 15.68
CA LEU A 571 18.78 -57.30 16.59
C LEU A 571 18.31 -57.56 18.03
N SER A 572 17.28 -56.86 18.49
CA SER A 572 16.73 -57.04 19.84
C SER A 572 16.20 -58.45 20.05
N ASP A 573 15.50 -59.01 19.06
CA ASP A 573 14.96 -60.35 19.15
C ASP A 573 16.06 -61.43 19.06
N ALA A 574 17.03 -61.27 18.16
CA ALA A 574 18.19 -62.15 18.10
C ALA A 574 18.99 -62.16 19.42
N GLU A 575 19.16 -60.99 20.03
CA GLU A 575 19.87 -60.81 21.30
C GLU A 575 19.14 -61.48 22.47
N LYS A 576 17.80 -61.36 22.54
CA LYS A 576 16.96 -62.07 23.53
C LYS A 576 17.08 -63.59 23.38
N ASP A 577 17.01 -64.09 22.14
CA ASP A 577 17.08 -65.52 21.86
C ASP A 577 18.45 -66.10 22.21
N PHE A 578 19.52 -65.41 21.80
CA PHE A 578 20.89 -65.80 22.14
C PHE A 578 21.11 -65.83 23.66
N ARG A 579 20.72 -64.77 24.37
CA ARG A 579 20.84 -64.67 25.84
C ARG A 579 20.11 -65.82 26.52
N ARG A 580 18.90 -66.14 26.06
CA ARG A 580 18.12 -67.27 26.59
C ARG A 580 18.81 -68.61 26.38
N GLU A 581 19.43 -68.84 25.22
CA GLU A 581 20.14 -70.08 24.92
C GLU A 581 21.43 -70.21 25.76
N SER A 582 22.22 -69.14 25.86
CA SER A 582 23.47 -69.12 26.62
C SER A 582 23.26 -69.35 28.12
N LEU A 583 22.22 -68.74 28.71
CA LEU A 583 21.85 -68.97 30.11
C LEU A 583 21.42 -70.42 30.38
N LYS A 584 20.75 -71.06 29.42
CA LYS A 584 20.39 -72.49 29.53
C LYS A 584 21.64 -73.38 29.51
N LYS A 585 22.59 -73.12 28.61
CA LYS A 585 23.86 -73.87 28.54
C LYS A 585 24.67 -73.71 29.82
N PHE A 586 24.82 -72.47 30.30
CA PHE A 586 25.49 -72.14 31.56
C PHE A 586 24.89 -72.88 32.77
N SER A 587 23.55 -72.82 32.91
CA SER A 587 22.86 -73.50 34.01
C SER A 587 23.00 -75.03 33.94
N ALA A 588 22.99 -75.61 32.74
CA ALA A 588 23.18 -77.04 32.55
C ALA A 588 24.60 -77.51 32.92
N GLU A 589 25.63 -76.71 32.63
CA GLU A 589 27.02 -77.01 33.02
C GLU A 589 27.20 -77.03 34.54
N ILE A 590 26.67 -76.03 35.23
CA ILE A 590 26.69 -75.98 36.70
C ILE A 590 25.95 -77.19 37.29
N GLY A 591 24.77 -77.51 36.74
CA GLY A 591 23.98 -78.66 37.16
C GLY A 591 24.73 -80.00 37.04
N ARG A 592 25.46 -80.21 35.92
CA ARG A 592 26.30 -81.40 35.74
C ARG A 592 27.40 -81.51 36.79
N TRP A 593 28.09 -80.40 37.09
CA TRP A 593 29.13 -80.38 38.10
C TRP A 593 28.57 -80.66 39.50
N LEU A 594 27.44 -80.03 39.85
CA LEU A 594 26.78 -80.25 41.14
C LEU A 594 26.32 -81.70 41.32
N ALA A 595 25.81 -82.31 40.25
CA ALA A 595 25.40 -83.71 40.29
C ALA A 595 26.57 -84.64 40.60
N LEU A 596 27.77 -84.33 40.09
CA LEU A 596 28.97 -85.11 40.38
C LEU A 596 29.36 -85.02 41.87
N VAL A 597 29.50 -83.80 42.40
CA VAL A 597 30.02 -83.63 43.78
C VAL A 597 28.97 -83.88 44.86
N THR A 598 27.69 -83.96 44.53
CA THR A 598 26.60 -84.19 45.51
C THR A 598 25.96 -85.56 45.40
N ALA A 599 26.63 -86.53 44.76
CA ALA A 599 26.10 -87.87 44.48
C ALA A 599 24.71 -87.82 43.82
N GLY A 600 24.55 -86.86 42.90
CA GLY A 600 23.34 -86.58 42.15
C GLY A 600 22.25 -85.83 42.91
N LYS A 601 22.40 -85.52 44.21
CA LYS A 601 21.36 -84.88 45.04
C LYS A 601 20.84 -83.57 44.43
N TYR A 602 21.72 -82.79 43.81
CA TYR A 602 21.35 -81.59 43.08
C TYR A 602 21.96 -81.64 41.67
N GLY A 603 21.13 -81.45 40.64
CA GLY A 603 21.57 -81.50 39.24
C GLY A 603 20.98 -80.41 38.35
N GLN A 604 20.15 -79.53 38.91
CA GLN A 604 19.52 -78.43 38.17
C GLN A 604 19.59 -77.15 39.00
N ILE A 605 20.07 -76.09 38.36
CA ILE A 605 20.12 -74.73 38.88
C ILE A 605 19.41 -73.81 37.90
N ARG A 606 18.83 -72.73 38.40
CA ARG A 606 18.23 -71.66 37.60
C ARG A 606 18.77 -70.33 38.09
N MET A 607 19.08 -69.45 37.16
CA MET A 607 19.40 -68.05 37.44
C MET A 607 18.18 -67.19 37.14
N GLU A 608 17.78 -66.35 38.08
CA GLU A 608 16.79 -65.29 37.94
C GLU A 608 17.46 -63.92 37.82
N ASP A 609 16.67 -62.89 37.53
CA ASP A 609 17.13 -61.51 37.44
C ASP A 609 17.79 -61.06 38.76
N GLY A 610 18.92 -60.35 38.66
CA GLY A 610 19.72 -59.94 39.81
C GLY A 610 20.71 -60.99 40.31
N PHE A 611 21.15 -61.94 39.45
CA PHE A 611 22.06 -63.03 39.80
C PHE A 611 21.60 -63.88 41.00
N ARG A 612 20.27 -64.04 41.12
CA ARG A 612 19.68 -64.90 42.13
C ARG A 612 19.63 -66.33 41.62
N PHE A 613 20.23 -67.23 42.38
CA PHE A 613 20.30 -68.64 42.02
C PHE A 613 19.27 -69.45 42.82
N LEU A 614 18.57 -70.32 42.12
CA LEU A 614 17.63 -71.30 42.67
C LEU A 614 18.15 -72.69 42.37
N LEU A 615 18.17 -73.55 43.40
CA LEU A 615 18.55 -74.94 43.28
C LEU A 615 17.30 -75.82 43.32
N LYS A 616 17.23 -76.82 42.44
CA LYS A 616 16.12 -77.78 42.44
C LYS A 616 16.48 -79.02 43.24
N GLU A 617 15.62 -79.38 44.19
CA GLU A 617 15.74 -80.65 44.92
C GLU A 617 15.17 -81.82 44.10
N LYS A 618 15.63 -83.05 44.33
CA LYS A 618 15.13 -84.26 43.63
C LYS A 618 13.62 -84.47 43.80
N GLU A 619 13.11 -84.24 45.00
CA GLU A 619 11.71 -84.49 45.39
C GLU A 619 10.95 -83.19 45.72
N GLY A 620 11.53 -82.03 45.40
CA GLY A 620 11.02 -80.72 45.77
C GLY A 620 10.99 -79.70 44.63
N GLY A 621 10.51 -78.50 44.96
CA GLY A 621 10.49 -77.36 44.03
C GLY A 621 11.83 -76.64 43.91
N TRP A 622 11.83 -75.51 43.19
CA TRP A 622 12.95 -74.58 43.17
C TRP A 622 13.03 -73.86 44.52
N GLN A 623 14.21 -73.88 45.16
CA GLN A 623 14.45 -73.22 46.43
C GLN A 623 15.65 -72.26 46.31
N PRO A 624 15.60 -71.10 46.97
CA PRO A 624 16.73 -70.17 47.00
C PRO A 624 17.89 -70.71 47.85
N LEU A 625 19.12 -70.29 47.53
CA LEU A 625 20.36 -70.86 48.09
C LEU A 625 20.47 -70.72 49.62
N ASP A 626 19.87 -69.68 50.19
CA ASP A 626 19.84 -69.40 51.64
C ASP A 626 19.18 -70.51 52.47
N ARG A 627 18.38 -71.38 51.86
CA ARG A 627 17.76 -72.54 52.53
C ARG A 627 18.66 -73.76 52.65
N PHE A 628 19.81 -73.79 51.97
CA PHE A 628 20.69 -74.95 51.93
C PHE A 628 21.84 -74.86 52.94
N SER A 629 22.47 -76.00 53.25
CA SER A 629 23.64 -76.03 54.12
C SER A 629 24.81 -75.22 53.52
N ARG A 630 25.65 -74.63 54.38
CA ARG A 630 26.83 -73.85 53.94
C ARG A 630 27.71 -74.61 52.94
N GLY A 631 27.99 -75.89 53.18
CA GLY A 631 28.76 -76.72 52.24
C GLY A 631 28.06 -76.99 50.89
N THR A 632 26.73 -76.83 50.81
CA THR A 632 25.98 -76.90 49.53
C THR A 632 26.04 -75.56 48.80
N VAL A 633 25.88 -74.46 49.54
CA VAL A 633 26.03 -73.09 49.00
C VAL A 633 27.44 -72.88 48.44
N ASP A 634 28.47 -73.28 49.18
CA ASP A 634 29.86 -73.21 48.74
C ASP A 634 30.11 -74.06 47.48
N ALA A 635 29.52 -75.26 47.41
CA ALA A 635 29.60 -76.10 46.21
C ALA A 635 28.94 -75.42 45.00
N VAL A 636 27.76 -74.80 45.17
CA VAL A 636 27.10 -74.05 44.08
C VAL A 636 27.96 -72.90 43.59
N PHE A 637 28.50 -72.07 44.49
CA PHE A 637 29.34 -70.95 44.08
C PHE A 637 30.67 -71.39 43.47
N PHE A 638 31.26 -72.48 43.97
CA PHE A 638 32.44 -73.08 43.36
C PHE A 638 32.14 -73.59 41.93
N ALA A 639 31.00 -74.25 41.72
CA ALA A 639 30.53 -74.69 40.41
C ALA A 639 30.34 -73.52 39.44
N ILE A 640 29.65 -72.47 39.90
CA ILE A 640 29.40 -71.24 39.13
C ILE A 640 30.74 -70.64 38.70
N ARG A 641 31.68 -70.46 39.62
CA ARG A 641 32.98 -69.88 39.30
C ARG A 641 33.77 -70.75 38.32
N LEU A 642 33.80 -72.08 38.50
CA LEU A 642 34.49 -72.97 37.57
C LEU A 642 33.94 -72.87 36.14
N VAL A 643 32.62 -72.85 36.00
CA VAL A 643 31.94 -72.71 34.70
C VAL A 643 32.19 -71.32 34.11
N LEU A 644 32.11 -70.26 34.92
CA LEU A 644 32.46 -68.90 34.51
C LEU A 644 33.90 -68.80 34.03
N THR A 645 34.88 -69.37 34.75
CA THR A 645 36.28 -69.37 34.31
C THR A 645 36.43 -69.97 32.91
N ARG A 646 35.73 -71.08 32.62
CA ARG A 646 35.78 -71.72 31.30
C ARG A 646 35.18 -70.85 30.19
N GLN A 647 34.05 -70.18 30.48
CA GLN A 647 33.35 -69.34 29.51
C GLN A 647 34.07 -68.00 29.28
N LEU A 648 34.51 -67.34 30.36
CA LEU A 648 35.16 -66.02 30.33
C LEU A 648 36.47 -66.01 29.57
N PHE A 649 37.23 -67.11 29.67
CA PHE A 649 38.55 -67.18 29.07
C PHE A 649 38.55 -67.90 27.72
N GLY A 650 37.39 -68.16 27.10
CA GLY A 650 37.29 -68.64 25.72
C GLY A 650 38.10 -69.91 25.43
N GLY A 651 38.22 -70.80 26.41
CA GLY A 651 39.05 -72.00 26.31
C GLY A 651 40.56 -71.81 26.51
N ARG A 652 41.02 -70.61 26.90
CA ARG A 652 42.41 -70.38 27.32
C ARG A 652 42.70 -71.16 28.61
N ARG A 653 43.85 -71.81 28.62
CA ARG A 653 44.36 -72.56 29.79
C ARG A 653 44.99 -71.58 30.76
N LEU A 654 44.22 -71.04 31.70
CA LEU A 654 44.72 -70.17 32.78
C LEU A 654 44.88 -70.93 34.10
N PRO A 655 45.80 -70.49 34.98
CA PRO A 655 46.00 -71.08 36.30
C PRO A 655 44.82 -70.79 37.24
N LEU A 656 44.34 -71.80 37.95
CA LEU A 656 43.32 -71.67 39.01
C LEU A 656 44.01 -71.57 40.37
N LEU A 657 43.71 -70.53 41.14
CA LEU A 657 44.27 -70.27 42.46
C LEU A 657 43.19 -70.51 43.52
N LEU A 658 43.33 -71.59 44.27
CA LEU A 658 42.33 -72.11 45.19
C LEU A 658 42.84 -72.00 46.65
N ASP A 659 42.25 -71.17 47.50
CA ASP A 659 42.63 -71.04 48.92
C ASP A 659 41.53 -71.53 49.85
N ASP A 660 41.74 -72.76 50.29
CA ASP A 660 40.81 -73.52 51.13
C ASP A 660 39.33 -73.43 50.68
N PRO A 661 39.01 -73.60 49.37
CA PRO A 661 37.63 -73.43 48.89
C PRO A 661 36.68 -74.55 49.37
N MET A 662 37.24 -75.66 49.86
CA MET A 662 36.52 -76.87 50.25
C MET A 662 36.42 -77.05 51.77
N VAL A 663 36.67 -75.99 52.57
CA VAL A 663 36.72 -76.11 54.04
C VAL A 663 35.41 -76.62 54.66
N ASN A 664 34.27 -76.35 54.03
CA ASN A 664 32.94 -76.75 54.49
C ASN A 664 32.43 -78.03 53.81
N PHE A 665 33.28 -78.73 53.05
CA PHE A 665 32.89 -79.96 52.36
C PHE A 665 33.04 -81.16 53.29
N ASP A 666 32.06 -82.07 53.25
CA ASP A 666 32.20 -83.38 53.87
C ASP A 666 33.26 -84.23 53.13
N SER A 667 33.71 -85.31 53.75
CA SER A 667 34.79 -86.16 53.22
C SER A 667 34.51 -86.71 51.82
N GLN A 668 33.24 -87.04 51.54
CA GLN A 668 32.83 -87.55 50.23
C GLN A 668 32.88 -86.44 49.17
N ARG A 669 32.29 -85.27 49.45
CA ARG A 669 32.35 -84.10 48.55
C ARG A 669 33.78 -83.67 48.28
N LEU A 670 34.63 -83.69 49.31
CA LEU A 670 36.04 -83.34 49.19
C LEU A 670 36.76 -84.29 48.23
N ALA A 671 36.60 -85.60 48.40
CA ALA A 671 37.19 -86.60 47.50
C ALA A 671 36.67 -86.47 46.05
N ASP A 672 35.37 -86.28 45.87
CA ASP A 672 34.76 -86.08 44.54
C ASP A 672 35.27 -84.81 43.86
N THR A 673 35.44 -83.73 44.62
CA THR A 673 35.97 -82.47 44.11
C THR A 673 37.45 -82.59 43.73
N LEU A 674 38.27 -83.25 44.55
CA LEU A 674 39.69 -83.48 44.25
C LEU A 674 39.87 -84.31 42.97
N ARG A 675 39.09 -85.38 42.78
CA ARG A 675 39.09 -86.17 41.52
C ARG A 675 38.71 -85.34 40.30
N TYR A 676 37.73 -84.44 40.46
CA TYR A 676 37.36 -83.51 39.39
C TYR A 676 38.49 -82.52 39.08
N LEU A 677 39.19 -82.01 40.10
CA LEU A 677 40.34 -81.12 39.93
C LEU A 677 41.52 -81.84 39.25
N GLU A 678 41.78 -83.11 39.55
CA GLU A 678 42.76 -83.95 38.84
C GLU A 678 42.44 -84.07 37.34
N THR A 679 41.17 -84.29 37.01
CA THR A 679 40.75 -84.30 35.60
C THR A 679 40.94 -82.92 34.95
N THR A 680 40.62 -81.85 35.69
CA THR A 680 40.73 -80.46 35.23
C THR A 680 42.20 -80.02 35.08
N ALA A 681 43.11 -80.61 35.86
CA ALA A 681 44.54 -80.31 35.86
C ALA A 681 45.21 -80.59 34.50
N SER A 682 44.62 -81.50 33.71
CA SER A 682 45.06 -81.77 32.32
C SER A 682 44.90 -80.56 31.39
N GLN A 683 43.97 -79.66 31.72
CA GLN A 683 43.65 -78.47 30.94
C GLN A 683 44.12 -77.19 31.61
N HIS A 684 44.12 -77.12 32.93
CA HIS A 684 44.47 -75.93 33.71
C HIS A 684 45.53 -76.27 34.75
N GLN A 685 46.48 -75.35 34.97
CA GLN A 685 47.33 -75.45 36.16
C GLN A 685 46.47 -75.10 37.39
N ILE A 686 46.62 -75.84 38.48
CA ILE A 686 45.84 -75.63 39.71
C ILE A 686 46.82 -75.46 40.87
N LEU A 687 46.69 -74.35 41.57
CA LEU A 687 47.45 -74.03 42.78
C LEU A 687 46.47 -74.05 43.95
N LEU A 688 46.50 -75.16 44.71
CA LEU A 688 45.66 -75.37 45.88
C LEU A 688 46.44 -75.02 47.14
N PHE A 689 46.01 -73.98 47.84
CA PHE A 689 46.49 -73.58 49.15
C PHE A 689 45.59 -74.21 50.21
N SER A 690 46.19 -74.92 51.16
CA SER A 690 45.43 -75.49 52.26
C SER A 690 46.20 -75.56 53.57
N HIS A 691 45.47 -75.51 54.69
CA HIS A 691 46.00 -75.87 56.00
C HIS A 691 45.71 -77.34 56.38
N ASN A 692 44.83 -78.02 55.64
CA ASN A 692 44.38 -79.37 55.96
C ASN A 692 45.41 -80.42 55.51
N ARG A 693 46.22 -80.92 56.46
CA ARG A 693 47.18 -82.01 56.20
C ARG A 693 46.50 -83.33 55.82
N GLY A 694 45.21 -83.51 56.12
CA GLY A 694 44.42 -84.68 55.72
C GLY A 694 44.31 -84.84 54.20
N LEU A 695 44.48 -83.76 53.41
CA LEU A 695 44.53 -83.83 51.95
C LEU A 695 45.65 -84.76 51.45
N LEU A 696 46.76 -84.87 52.18
CA LEU A 696 47.88 -85.75 51.83
C LEU A 696 47.53 -87.25 51.80
N SER A 697 46.40 -87.63 52.42
CA SER A 697 45.88 -89.00 52.41
C SER A 697 44.86 -89.26 51.30
N LEU A 698 44.39 -88.20 50.64
CA LEU A 698 43.33 -88.25 49.62
C LEU A 698 43.87 -88.01 48.20
N ILE A 699 45.12 -87.54 48.07
CA ILE A 699 45.76 -87.24 46.78
C ILE A 699 46.79 -88.30 46.40
N ASP A 700 46.97 -88.50 45.09
CA ASP A 700 48.10 -89.24 44.55
C ASP A 700 49.37 -88.38 44.57
N ARG A 701 50.38 -88.78 45.34
CA ARG A 701 51.61 -87.97 45.53
C ARG A 701 52.47 -87.87 44.27
N ASP A 702 52.34 -88.81 43.34
CA ASP A 702 53.12 -88.79 42.10
C ASP A 702 52.54 -87.81 41.07
N GLY A 703 51.26 -87.42 41.22
CA GLY A 703 50.56 -86.47 40.35
C GLY A 703 50.50 -85.03 40.87
N TRP A 704 51.00 -84.77 42.09
CA TRP A 704 50.86 -83.48 42.77
C TRP A 704 52.22 -82.94 43.23
N ARG A 705 52.55 -81.71 42.86
CA ARG A 705 53.69 -80.98 43.44
C ARG A 705 53.30 -80.43 44.80
N VAL A 706 53.83 -81.03 45.87
CA VAL A 706 53.56 -80.58 47.25
C VAL A 706 54.67 -79.63 47.72
N MET A 707 54.28 -78.44 48.17
CA MET A 707 55.17 -77.44 48.78
C MET A 707 54.71 -77.16 50.21
N ALA A 708 55.63 -77.27 51.17
CA ALA A 708 55.39 -76.87 52.55
C ALA A 708 55.81 -75.41 52.76
N LEU A 709 54.92 -74.60 53.34
CA LEU A 709 55.24 -73.27 53.86
C LEU A 709 55.55 -73.42 55.35
N GLU A 710 56.83 -73.38 55.69
CA GLU A 710 57.30 -73.29 57.08
C GLU A 710 57.31 -71.82 57.53
N GLU A 711 57.23 -71.58 58.85
CA GLU A 711 57.13 -70.23 59.44
C GLU A 711 58.38 -69.36 59.24
#